data_AF-A0A0S6WYG9-F1
#
_entry.id   AF-A0A0S6WYG9-F1
#
_cell.length_a   1.000
_cell.length_b   1.000
_cell.length_c   1.000
_cell.angle_alpha   90.00
_cell.angle_beta   90.00
_cell.angle_gamma   90.00
#
_symmetry.space_group_name_H-M   'P 1'
#
loop_
_entity.id
_entity.type
_entity.pdbx_description
1 polymer ?
#
loop_
_entity_poly.entity_id
_entity_poly.type
_entity_poly.pdbx_seq_one_letter_code
_entity_poly.pdbx_strand_id
1 'polypeptide(L)'
;MARHDQTPEMVSDDPLAHINAGNFARAIAIYRARDTDGTLSAEDCALAAHALRNTGEFGQAADWFQKALGMAPEHRFAVSWRAQVEANRIDERSGAGILRPSTLTESYLRTNPEDTYRDSPFSWVLCTDFQRPSDYIPPQSVRDKLRNFKDSLVSLALGPIGELANSGATPGNAGRWTQRRLGIMRLAALGAARTWMARRERDPDGEHHDIVGQLARRKDLPKWADSGFTPDGAHVSDQFGPGEGRVGQSFVDHGMPENYRPRDRSHDANLPSEAAVARAFGYRNGTTREAMTASFHAAAHLQQLVHDVAQTAPDNRRKHAIPVDPDSELAALGVTHHWSRADAPNVLRPDGEGMHSTTVWWDMSHIYGSEIETLAAIRSFPDGSKVPGGKLYLEGMDAAGNGGLFLPTHEVEAGEEGRARRQILTGFGRNMTAPLEAEHTLYARHHNWVADVLKERYPDWSDNQIFQIARRVVTMTYAKIHTGTWTHTLFANEAVVNGLNANLFGRAERKLPHFDKKIYRPEQGTDPIAHGIAAGKVDKDKPEIKGNFFSKAYRFGHQIWVDQLHCPPIGAKPDAGTRTVNMKELRELDGHEFLRREGLGAVYYYMMHTRLGAPVAGNTADFFRDMASEEGVMNMLEQEIRKDRRRGTPSWTDYQKAHNIPPSETWEHLFLDPESPQSQATIATLKELYPDGISTLDAVIGLTLNEHRPEGLAITNEGFQTFVQEATSRIRKNPYLTEKWRPDEVSWTAINLVEAIDKEKLLYLHCPELRDWLLTRETVNSYEYAGTNPRDNPEEHPLESTGIIVWGEQNMRDFGLGDAWKDAHFHPGVPNDMLRIEHGQETYVVDLTDRQVLADFEGQGRVHGRDVLFEDPPGVTRRDLLAAAQAIREAARYPWPGFEAPGHPGFVSGWQLTQEEVDTLKRYKGDPEGNGVQARLTDLEKHLVPFNLAGKSPTIGFSQNLRGWRTLEKSGARALFLTLGSIFTFGGLRNFVTGRGIPMDAMARRRPAQRTGIFDAQGMIDEPRLAEYLAQLRAMAGESETGAIPEEDFLAMLEAKGALDSLTRKQWGSYFRLLERAGRAQAITPEDFEGLYRNTLIPAMFEKLERT
;
A
#
# COMPACT_ATOMS: atom_id res chain seq x y z
N MET A 1 8.23 -42.70 21.57
CA MET A 1 8.87 -41.51 22.17
C MET A 1 7.82 -40.42 22.14
N ALA A 2 7.55 -39.80 23.29
CA ALA A 2 6.65 -38.65 23.35
C ALA A 2 7.19 -37.53 22.46
N ARG A 3 6.30 -36.62 22.01
CA ARG A 3 6.75 -35.37 21.40
C ARG A 3 7.75 -34.74 22.39
N HIS A 4 8.95 -34.36 21.92
CA HIS A 4 9.94 -33.54 22.64
C HIS A 4 11.06 -34.20 23.46
N ASP A 5 11.10 -35.51 23.70
CA ASP A 5 12.24 -36.10 24.45
C ASP A 5 13.53 -36.10 23.62
N GLN A 6 14.59 -35.47 24.14
CA GLN A 6 15.87 -35.29 23.43
C GLN A 6 16.88 -36.42 23.68
N THR A 7 16.78 -37.09 24.84
CA THR A 7 17.61 -38.24 25.22
C THR A 7 16.74 -39.38 25.78
N PRO A 8 15.75 -39.86 25.02
CA PRO A 8 14.72 -40.79 25.51
C PRO A 8 15.26 -42.14 26.01
N GLU A 9 16.49 -42.50 25.68
CA GLU A 9 17.21 -43.64 26.22
C GLU A 9 17.72 -43.46 27.66
N MET A 10 17.68 -42.24 28.20
CA MET A 10 18.13 -41.93 29.55
C MET A 10 17.30 -42.67 30.61
N VAL A 11 17.98 -43.41 31.48
CA VAL A 11 17.38 -44.09 32.63
C VAL A 11 17.83 -43.37 33.91
N SER A 12 16.90 -42.65 34.54
CA SER A 12 17.10 -41.97 35.83
C SER A 12 15.75 -41.84 36.55
N ASP A 13 15.76 -41.89 37.87
CA ASP A 13 14.60 -41.58 38.73
C ASP A 13 14.62 -40.12 39.23
N ASP A 14 15.66 -39.36 38.88
CA ASP A 14 15.78 -37.93 39.16
C ASP A 14 15.06 -37.11 38.06
N PRO A 15 13.93 -36.44 38.37
CA PRO A 15 13.21 -35.64 37.41
C PRO A 15 13.99 -34.39 36.96
N LEU A 16 14.89 -33.84 37.78
CA LEU A 16 15.72 -32.70 37.39
C LEU A 16 16.74 -33.10 36.31
N ALA A 17 17.32 -34.29 36.44
CA ALA A 17 18.20 -34.85 35.41
C ALA A 17 17.46 -34.99 34.07
N HIS A 18 16.18 -35.41 34.08
CA HIS A 18 15.36 -35.46 32.87
C HIS A 18 15.05 -34.08 32.28
N ILE A 19 14.74 -33.07 33.11
CA ILE A 19 14.57 -31.67 32.63
C ILE A 19 15.85 -31.20 31.92
N ASN A 20 17.00 -31.38 32.57
CA ASN A 20 18.30 -30.96 32.03
C ASN A 20 18.67 -31.72 30.75
N ALA A 21 18.18 -32.95 30.57
CA ALA A 21 18.38 -33.75 29.38
C ALA A 21 17.29 -33.60 28.30
N GLY A 22 16.32 -32.69 28.52
CA GLY A 22 15.25 -32.38 27.58
C GLY A 22 14.13 -33.42 27.51
N ASN A 23 13.99 -34.29 28.52
CA ASN A 23 13.00 -35.36 28.60
C ASN A 23 11.80 -34.96 29.48
N PHE A 24 11.10 -33.90 29.08
CA PHE A 24 10.07 -33.26 29.91
C PHE A 24 8.89 -34.18 30.25
N ALA A 25 8.45 -35.02 29.32
CA ALA A 25 7.33 -35.94 29.55
C ALA A 25 7.65 -36.92 30.69
N ARG A 26 8.89 -37.42 30.74
CA ARG A 26 9.35 -38.31 31.80
C ARG A 26 9.46 -37.58 33.14
N ALA A 27 9.98 -36.35 33.15
CA ALA A 27 10.04 -35.52 34.36
C ALA A 27 8.63 -35.27 34.94
N ILE A 28 7.66 -34.90 34.09
CA ILE A 28 6.26 -34.68 34.48
C ILE A 28 5.66 -35.94 35.11
N ALA A 29 5.89 -37.12 34.51
CA ALA A 29 5.39 -38.38 35.04
C ALA A 29 5.94 -38.68 36.45
N ILE A 30 7.23 -38.41 36.69
CA ILE A 30 7.87 -38.60 38.00
C ILE A 30 7.29 -37.61 39.03
N TYR A 31 7.14 -36.33 38.67
CA TYR A 31 6.54 -35.34 39.58
C TYR A 31 5.08 -35.65 39.94
N ARG A 32 4.27 -36.12 38.97
CA ARG A 32 2.88 -36.57 39.23
C ARG A 32 2.82 -37.77 40.18
N ALA A 33 3.77 -38.70 40.08
CA ALA A 33 3.87 -39.82 41.03
C ALA A 33 4.22 -39.31 42.43
N ARG A 34 5.24 -38.44 42.56
CA ARG A 34 5.62 -37.81 43.84
C ARG A 34 4.48 -37.01 44.48
N ASP A 35 3.63 -36.39 43.65
CA ASP A 35 2.43 -35.70 44.11
C ASP A 35 1.44 -36.66 44.78
N THR A 36 1.19 -37.78 44.11
CA THR A 36 0.30 -38.83 44.62
C THR A 36 0.79 -39.38 45.96
N ASP A 37 2.12 -39.50 46.10
CA ASP A 37 2.78 -39.97 47.32
C ASP A 37 2.90 -38.88 48.41
N GLY A 38 2.54 -37.62 48.12
CA GLY A 38 2.61 -36.50 49.06
C GLY A 38 4.03 -36.04 49.40
N THR A 39 5.00 -36.28 48.52
CA THR A 39 6.45 -36.07 48.77
C THR A 39 7.03 -34.82 48.10
N LEU A 40 6.20 -33.99 47.46
CA LEU A 40 6.66 -32.79 46.75
C LEU A 40 7.08 -31.66 47.70
N SER A 41 8.09 -30.90 47.28
CA SER A 41 8.39 -29.55 47.77
C SER A 41 7.75 -28.47 46.88
N ALA A 42 7.80 -27.21 47.32
CA ALA A 42 7.38 -26.07 46.48
C ALA A 42 8.29 -25.91 45.24
N GLU A 43 9.59 -26.18 45.38
CA GLU A 43 10.56 -26.15 44.27
C GLU A 43 10.29 -27.28 43.25
N ASP A 44 9.93 -28.49 43.72
CA ASP A 44 9.49 -29.57 42.82
C ASP A 44 8.26 -29.16 42.01
N CYS A 45 7.31 -28.44 42.64
CA CYS A 45 6.14 -27.94 41.94
C CYS A 45 6.49 -26.90 40.85
N ALA A 46 7.45 -26.01 41.14
CA ALA A 46 7.95 -25.04 40.16
C ALA A 46 8.70 -25.72 39.00
N LEU A 47 9.49 -26.77 39.27
CA LEU A 47 10.16 -27.57 38.24
C LEU A 47 9.18 -28.37 37.39
N ALA A 48 8.12 -28.93 37.98
CA ALA A 48 7.03 -29.57 37.25
C ALA A 48 6.30 -28.58 36.33
N ALA A 49 6.02 -27.36 36.82
CA ALA A 49 5.45 -26.29 36.01
C ALA A 49 6.38 -25.92 34.84
N HIS A 50 7.69 -25.77 35.08
CA HIS A 50 8.67 -25.53 34.02
C HIS A 50 8.65 -26.63 32.95
N ALA A 51 8.58 -27.91 33.33
CA ALA A 51 8.49 -29.01 32.38
C ALA A 51 7.21 -28.95 31.54
N LEU A 52 6.06 -28.65 32.15
CA LEU A 52 4.77 -28.48 31.46
C LEU A 52 4.77 -27.31 30.48
N ARG A 53 5.42 -26.20 30.82
CA ARG A 53 5.61 -25.07 29.90
C ARG A 53 6.39 -25.48 28.65
N ASN A 54 7.41 -26.32 28.80
CA ASN A 54 8.21 -26.82 27.68
C ASN A 54 7.49 -27.85 26.79
N THR A 55 6.34 -28.36 27.23
CA THR A 55 5.45 -29.23 26.43
C THR A 55 4.23 -28.47 25.90
N GLY A 56 4.12 -27.15 26.14
CA GLY A 56 2.98 -26.33 25.70
C GLY A 56 1.70 -26.49 26.55
N GLU A 57 1.80 -27.12 27.72
CA GLU A 57 0.68 -27.38 28.64
C GLU A 57 0.54 -26.25 29.67
N PHE A 58 0.30 -25.03 29.18
CA PHE A 58 0.34 -23.81 30.01
C PHE A 58 -0.70 -23.78 31.13
N GLY A 59 -1.93 -24.28 30.89
CA GLY A 59 -2.96 -24.34 31.93
C GLY A 59 -2.54 -25.17 33.14
N GLN A 60 -1.95 -26.33 32.88
CA GLN A 60 -1.41 -27.20 33.93
C GLN A 60 -0.21 -26.53 34.61
N ALA A 61 0.69 -25.89 33.85
CA ALA A 61 1.79 -25.16 34.45
C ALA A 61 1.33 -24.08 35.44
N ALA A 62 0.24 -23.37 35.13
CA ALA A 62 -0.38 -22.41 36.03
C ALA A 62 -0.86 -23.07 37.34
N ASP A 63 -1.51 -24.24 37.25
CA ASP A 63 -1.97 -24.99 38.42
C ASP A 63 -0.79 -25.42 39.32
N TRP A 64 0.31 -25.85 38.73
CA TRP A 64 1.52 -26.28 39.46
C TRP A 64 2.25 -25.11 40.12
N PHE A 65 2.34 -23.94 39.49
CA PHE A 65 2.83 -22.73 40.16
C PHE A 65 1.92 -22.28 41.29
N GLN A 66 0.60 -22.35 41.11
CA GLN A 66 -0.37 -22.03 42.16
C GLN A 66 -0.22 -22.97 43.37
N LYS A 67 0.07 -24.25 43.12
CA LYS A 67 0.39 -25.22 44.17
C LYS A 67 1.68 -24.88 44.91
N ALA A 68 2.75 -24.52 44.18
CA ALA A 68 4.01 -24.07 44.78
C ALA A 68 3.80 -22.87 45.73
N LEU A 69 2.99 -21.90 45.32
CA LEU A 69 2.59 -20.74 46.13
C LEU A 69 1.78 -21.13 47.38
N GLY A 70 0.88 -22.10 47.27
CA GLY A 70 0.11 -22.60 48.41
C GLY A 70 0.99 -23.29 49.45
N MET A 71 2.06 -23.96 49.02
CA MET A 71 3.01 -24.65 49.90
C MET A 71 4.01 -23.69 50.56
N ALA A 72 4.49 -22.67 49.83
CA ALA A 72 5.49 -21.72 50.30
C ALA A 72 5.20 -20.27 49.83
N PRO A 73 4.23 -19.57 50.46
CA PRO A 73 3.81 -18.24 50.02
C PRO A 73 4.88 -17.15 50.18
N GLU A 74 5.80 -17.34 51.14
CA GLU A 74 6.93 -16.43 51.43
C GLU A 74 8.24 -16.88 50.76
N HIS A 75 8.19 -17.82 49.82
CA HIS A 75 9.38 -18.25 49.10
C HIS A 75 10.02 -17.09 48.34
N ARG A 76 11.36 -17.08 48.21
CA ARG A 76 12.09 -16.02 47.49
C ARG A 76 11.63 -15.81 46.04
N PHE A 77 11.03 -16.83 45.42
CA PHE A 77 10.49 -16.79 44.05
C PHE A 77 8.96 -16.66 43.98
N ALA A 78 8.26 -16.49 45.10
CA ALA A 78 6.79 -16.43 45.12
C ALA A 78 6.21 -15.30 44.25
N VAL A 79 6.92 -14.16 44.15
CA VAL A 79 6.49 -13.06 43.24
C VAL A 79 6.54 -13.51 41.78
N SER A 80 7.63 -14.17 41.38
CA SER A 80 7.81 -14.73 40.03
C SER A 80 6.76 -15.79 39.72
N TRP A 81 6.55 -16.75 40.64
CA TRP A 81 5.55 -17.81 40.46
C TRP A 81 4.14 -17.24 40.28
N ARG A 82 3.78 -16.18 41.02
CA ARG A 82 2.48 -15.53 40.88
C ARG A 82 2.30 -14.87 39.51
N ALA A 83 3.36 -14.21 39.01
CA ALA A 83 3.34 -13.66 37.65
C ALA A 83 3.23 -14.76 36.59
N GLN A 84 3.89 -15.91 36.81
CA GLN A 84 3.82 -17.06 35.94
C GLN A 84 2.42 -17.70 35.91
N VAL A 85 1.69 -17.75 37.03
CA VAL A 85 0.29 -18.24 37.03
C VAL A 85 -0.55 -17.46 36.02
N GLU A 86 -0.54 -16.13 36.11
CA GLU A 86 -1.34 -15.28 35.22
C GLU A 86 -0.87 -15.40 33.75
N ALA A 87 0.45 -15.33 33.54
CA ALA A 87 1.05 -15.47 32.22
C ALA A 87 0.63 -16.76 31.50
N ASN A 88 0.69 -17.90 32.20
CA ASN A 88 0.36 -19.20 31.62
C ASN A 88 -1.15 -19.38 31.40
N ARG A 89 -2.02 -18.71 32.17
CA ARG A 89 -3.47 -18.68 31.89
C ARG A 89 -3.79 -17.91 30.61
N ILE A 90 -3.10 -16.80 30.36
CA ILE A 90 -3.21 -16.07 29.09
C ILE A 90 -2.72 -16.95 27.92
N ASP A 91 -1.58 -17.62 28.09
CA ASP A 91 -0.99 -18.46 27.04
C ASP A 91 -1.84 -19.72 26.73
N GLU A 92 -2.55 -20.28 27.72
CA GLU A 92 -3.54 -21.35 27.55
C GLU A 92 -4.73 -20.89 26.71
N ARG A 93 -5.35 -19.77 27.11
CA ARG A 93 -6.55 -19.24 26.46
C ARG A 93 -6.29 -18.80 25.01
N SER A 94 -5.13 -18.20 24.76
CA SER A 94 -4.74 -17.72 23.43
C SER A 94 -4.38 -18.84 22.45
N GLY A 95 -4.09 -20.06 22.93
CA GLY A 95 -3.71 -21.19 22.08
C GLY A 95 -2.25 -21.15 21.61
N ALA A 96 -1.37 -20.39 22.27
CA ALA A 96 0.03 -20.23 21.88
C ALA A 96 0.83 -21.56 21.82
N GLY A 97 0.42 -22.57 22.59
CA GLY A 97 1.10 -23.88 22.70
C GLY A 97 0.71 -24.92 21.66
N ILE A 98 0.00 -24.53 20.60
CA ILE A 98 -0.46 -25.47 19.57
C ILE A 98 0.60 -25.67 18.49
N LEU A 99 1.06 -26.92 18.35
CA LEU A 99 2.10 -27.32 17.39
C LEU A 99 1.67 -27.14 15.92
N ARG A 100 2.50 -26.47 15.12
CA ARG A 100 2.39 -26.47 13.65
C ARG A 100 3.63 -27.16 13.07
N PRO A 101 3.53 -28.43 12.63
CA PRO A 101 4.68 -29.15 12.13
C PRO A 101 5.18 -28.55 10.81
N SER A 102 6.48 -28.68 10.54
CA SER A 102 7.05 -28.48 9.21
C SER A 102 6.66 -29.65 8.32
N THR A 103 6.25 -29.38 7.09
CA THR A 103 5.93 -30.39 6.07
C THR A 103 7.16 -30.80 5.24
N LEU A 104 8.28 -30.09 5.41
CA LEU A 104 9.51 -30.32 4.65
C LEU A 104 10.19 -31.62 5.09
N THR A 105 10.02 -32.66 4.27
CA THR A 105 10.66 -33.97 4.43
C THR A 105 11.68 -34.21 3.31
N GLU A 106 12.56 -35.20 3.49
CA GLU A 106 13.49 -35.60 2.41
C GLU A 106 12.73 -36.02 1.14
N SER A 107 11.63 -36.76 1.31
CA SER A 107 10.77 -37.17 0.20
C SER A 107 10.21 -35.94 -0.54
N TYR A 108 9.76 -34.92 0.20
CA TYR A 108 9.22 -33.69 -0.39
C TYR A 108 10.28 -32.96 -1.23
N LEU A 109 11.48 -32.76 -0.68
CA LEU A 109 12.56 -32.03 -1.35
C LEU A 109 13.09 -32.74 -2.61
N ARG A 110 13.00 -34.07 -2.67
CA ARG A 110 13.41 -34.87 -3.83
C ARG A 110 12.31 -35.02 -4.90
N THR A 111 11.07 -34.68 -4.59
CA THR A 111 9.93 -34.84 -5.50
C THR A 111 9.81 -33.62 -6.41
N ASN A 112 9.63 -33.86 -7.71
CA ASN A 112 9.37 -32.79 -8.66
C ASN A 112 8.02 -32.13 -8.30
N PRO A 113 7.93 -30.79 -8.19
CA PRO A 113 6.70 -30.08 -7.84
C PRO A 113 5.50 -30.53 -8.69
N GLU A 114 5.72 -30.75 -9.98
CA GLU A 114 4.66 -31.18 -10.91
C GLU A 114 3.99 -32.51 -10.50
N ASP A 115 4.76 -33.45 -9.96
CA ASP A 115 4.25 -34.74 -9.48
C ASP A 115 3.48 -34.57 -8.16
N THR A 116 4.00 -33.72 -7.27
CA THR A 116 3.34 -33.37 -6.00
C THR A 116 1.96 -32.78 -6.24
N TYR A 117 1.85 -31.91 -7.24
CA TYR A 117 0.60 -31.27 -7.61
C TYR A 117 -0.37 -32.18 -8.34
N ARG A 118 0.10 -32.98 -9.30
CA ARG A 118 -0.76 -33.87 -10.09
C ARG A 118 -1.49 -34.88 -9.23
N ASP A 119 -0.80 -35.43 -8.23
CA ASP A 119 -1.32 -36.52 -7.42
C ASP A 119 -2.07 -36.01 -6.16
N SER A 120 -2.12 -34.69 -5.96
CA SER A 120 -2.80 -34.05 -4.83
C SER A 120 -4.32 -33.95 -5.05
N PRO A 121 -5.14 -34.28 -4.03
CA PRO A 121 -6.60 -34.05 -4.06
C PRO A 121 -6.95 -32.55 -4.13
N PHE A 122 -5.98 -31.67 -3.85
CA PHE A 122 -6.13 -30.21 -3.86
C PHE A 122 -5.73 -29.56 -5.18
N SER A 123 -5.38 -30.35 -6.21
CA SER A 123 -4.95 -29.87 -7.53
C SER A 123 -5.95 -28.90 -8.22
N TRP A 124 -7.21 -28.88 -7.79
CA TRP A 124 -8.24 -27.95 -8.26
C TRP A 124 -7.91 -26.47 -8.00
N VAL A 125 -6.98 -26.14 -7.09
CA VAL A 125 -6.55 -24.75 -6.84
C VAL A 125 -5.67 -24.18 -7.95
N LEU A 126 -5.12 -25.04 -8.82
CA LEU A 126 -4.21 -24.66 -9.90
C LEU A 126 -4.98 -24.13 -11.11
N CYS A 127 -4.45 -23.08 -11.75
CA CYS A 127 -5.09 -22.47 -12.92
C CYS A 127 -4.61 -23.15 -14.22
N THR A 128 -5.32 -24.17 -14.67
CA THR A 128 -4.96 -24.96 -15.87
C THR A 128 -5.48 -24.36 -17.19
N ASP A 129 -6.36 -23.36 -17.11
CA ASP A 129 -7.10 -22.77 -18.22
C ASP A 129 -6.83 -21.26 -18.38
N PHE A 130 -5.70 -20.77 -17.86
CA PHE A 130 -5.34 -19.36 -17.91
C PHE A 130 -5.35 -18.81 -19.35
N GLN A 131 -6.13 -17.77 -19.58
CA GLN A 131 -6.21 -17.06 -20.85
C GLN A 131 -5.62 -15.66 -20.70
N ARG A 132 -4.60 -15.33 -21.52
CA ARG A 132 -4.03 -13.99 -21.52
C ARG A 132 -5.10 -12.93 -21.88
N PRO A 133 -5.19 -11.82 -21.14
CA PRO A 133 -6.09 -10.72 -21.50
C PRO A 133 -5.84 -10.22 -22.93
N SER A 134 -6.91 -9.92 -23.67
CA SER A 134 -6.85 -9.40 -25.05
C SER A 134 -6.74 -7.87 -25.13
N ASP A 135 -6.29 -7.24 -24.05
CA ASP A 135 -6.24 -5.79 -23.90
C ASP A 135 -5.24 -5.15 -24.88
N TYR A 136 -5.67 -4.08 -25.57
CA TYR A 136 -4.82 -3.36 -26.51
C TYR A 136 -3.72 -2.56 -25.78
N ILE A 137 -2.47 -2.80 -26.18
CA ILE A 137 -1.31 -2.02 -25.75
C ILE A 137 -0.90 -1.11 -26.91
N PRO A 138 -0.96 0.23 -26.75
CA PRO A 138 -0.50 1.15 -27.79
C PRO A 138 0.98 0.91 -28.14
N PRO A 139 1.35 0.83 -29.42
CA PRO A 139 2.74 0.67 -29.81
C PRO A 139 3.55 1.93 -29.51
N GLN A 140 4.80 1.75 -29.06
CA GLN A 140 5.70 2.87 -28.80
C GLN A 140 6.05 3.63 -30.08
N SER A 141 5.87 4.95 -30.05
CA SER A 141 6.26 5.81 -31.17
C SER A 141 7.78 5.91 -31.30
N VAL A 142 8.27 6.37 -32.46
CA VAL A 142 9.70 6.66 -32.66
C VAL A 142 10.20 7.69 -31.64
N ARG A 143 9.35 8.65 -31.26
CA ARG A 143 9.65 9.65 -30.23
C ARG A 143 9.84 9.02 -28.86
N ASP A 144 8.99 8.06 -28.50
CA ASP A 144 9.11 7.35 -27.22
C ASP A 144 10.41 6.55 -27.16
N LYS A 145 10.74 5.81 -28.22
CA LYS A 145 11.99 5.05 -28.31
C LYS A 145 13.22 5.95 -28.17
N LEU A 146 13.23 7.12 -28.82
CA LEU A 146 14.32 8.08 -28.73
C LEU A 146 14.43 8.70 -27.33
N ARG A 147 13.30 9.05 -26.69
CA ARG A 147 13.25 9.51 -25.30
C ARG A 147 13.84 8.44 -24.37
N ASN A 148 13.35 7.21 -24.47
CA ASN A 148 13.75 6.10 -23.61
C ASN A 148 15.25 5.80 -23.75
N PHE A 149 15.80 5.86 -24.98
CA PHE A 149 17.24 5.75 -25.22
C PHE A 149 18.02 6.87 -24.53
N LYS A 150 17.59 8.12 -24.67
CA LYS A 150 18.23 9.26 -24.00
C LYS A 150 18.20 9.10 -22.48
N ASP A 151 17.07 8.67 -21.92
CA ASP A 151 16.91 8.50 -20.48
C ASP A 151 17.82 7.37 -19.95
N SER A 152 18.05 6.30 -20.73
CA SER A 152 18.98 5.22 -20.37
C SER A 152 20.48 5.61 -20.40
N LEU A 153 20.87 6.64 -21.17
CA LEU A 153 22.29 7.08 -21.22
C LEU A 153 22.77 7.64 -19.88
N VAL A 154 21.85 8.17 -19.07
CA VAL A 154 22.17 8.66 -17.72
C VAL A 154 22.56 7.49 -16.79
N SER A 155 21.96 6.31 -16.97
CA SER A 155 22.23 5.11 -16.19
C SER A 155 23.66 4.58 -16.42
N LEU A 156 24.15 4.64 -17.65
CA LEU A 156 25.51 4.21 -18.04
C LEU A 156 26.62 5.04 -17.37
N ALA A 157 26.37 6.31 -17.06
CA ALA A 157 27.37 7.20 -16.45
C ALA A 157 27.50 7.03 -14.93
N LEU A 158 26.52 6.43 -14.24
CA LEU A 158 26.45 6.43 -12.77
C LEU A 158 27.27 5.33 -12.10
N GLY A 159 27.53 4.21 -12.78
CA GLY A 159 28.26 3.06 -12.22
C GLY A 159 29.68 3.42 -11.74
N PRO A 160 30.59 3.88 -12.62
CA PRO A 160 31.96 4.24 -12.26
C PRO A 160 32.06 5.37 -11.22
N ILE A 161 31.10 6.30 -11.25
CA ILE A 161 31.02 7.43 -10.31
C ILE A 161 30.69 6.94 -8.89
N GLY A 162 29.85 5.91 -8.76
CA GLY A 162 29.46 5.33 -7.48
C GLY A 162 30.62 4.65 -6.75
N GLU A 163 31.49 3.93 -7.48
CA GLU A 163 32.66 3.27 -6.90
C GLU A 163 33.66 4.29 -6.33
N LEU A 164 33.92 5.41 -7.03
CA LEU A 164 34.70 6.53 -6.50
C LEU A 164 34.02 7.23 -5.31
N ALA A 165 32.69 7.32 -5.30
CA ALA A 165 31.92 7.96 -4.23
C ALA A 165 31.95 7.18 -2.89
N ASN A 166 32.31 5.90 -2.89
CA ASN A 166 32.45 5.13 -1.65
C ASN A 166 33.89 5.14 -1.10
N SER A 167 34.85 5.77 -1.78
CA SER A 167 36.24 5.85 -1.29
C SER A 167 36.36 6.70 -0.02
N GLY A 168 37.04 6.16 1.01
CA GLY A 168 37.52 6.85 2.22
C GLY A 168 36.62 6.81 3.47
N ALA A 169 35.57 5.98 3.53
CA ALA A 169 34.79 5.79 4.76
C ALA A 169 35.68 5.32 5.93
N THR A 170 35.24 5.57 7.17
CA THR A 170 35.81 5.05 8.43
C THR A 170 34.68 4.44 9.28
N PRO A 171 34.96 3.63 10.31
CA PRO A 171 33.92 2.98 11.12
C PRO A 171 32.91 4.00 11.70
N GLY A 172 33.39 5.12 12.23
CA GLY A 172 32.55 6.18 12.81
C GLY A 172 31.86 7.13 11.80
N ASN A 173 32.00 6.93 10.48
CA ASN A 173 31.36 7.79 9.48
C ASN A 173 30.78 7.05 8.27
N ALA A 174 30.51 5.75 8.41
CA ALA A 174 30.03 4.90 7.32
C ALA A 174 28.79 5.46 6.58
N GLY A 175 27.96 6.27 7.26
CA GLY A 175 26.79 6.96 6.70
C GLY A 175 27.05 8.28 5.96
N ARG A 176 28.29 8.78 5.88
CA ARG A 176 28.63 10.12 5.33
C ARG A 176 28.22 10.35 3.87
N TRP A 177 27.91 9.29 3.14
CA TRP A 177 27.40 9.41 1.77
C TRP A 177 26.10 10.24 1.74
N THR A 178 25.31 10.23 2.83
CA THR A 178 24.14 11.09 3.03
C THR A 178 24.47 12.58 3.05
N GLN A 179 25.68 12.97 3.46
CA GLN A 179 26.12 14.36 3.61
C GLN A 179 26.72 14.95 2.32
N ARG A 180 26.84 14.15 1.24
CA ARG A 180 27.41 14.64 -0.04
C ARG A 180 26.53 15.76 -0.62
N ARG A 181 27.15 16.84 -1.12
CA ARG A 181 26.43 18.02 -1.64
C ARG A 181 25.59 17.76 -2.90
N LEU A 182 25.98 16.79 -3.73
CA LEU A 182 25.27 16.49 -4.99
C LEU A 182 24.43 15.22 -4.83
N GLY A 183 23.10 15.35 -4.93
CA GLY A 183 22.17 14.22 -4.76
C GLY A 183 22.44 13.03 -5.69
N ILE A 184 22.92 13.26 -6.91
CA ILE A 184 23.27 12.19 -7.85
C ILE A 184 24.45 11.32 -7.36
N MET A 185 25.38 11.91 -6.61
CA MET A 185 26.49 11.18 -6.00
C MET A 185 26.03 10.28 -4.86
N ARG A 186 24.98 10.69 -4.13
CA ARG A 186 24.36 9.88 -3.07
C ARG A 186 23.74 8.61 -3.66
N LEU A 187 22.96 8.77 -4.74
CA LEU A 187 22.34 7.64 -5.45
C LEU A 187 23.37 6.70 -6.09
N ALA A 188 24.45 7.24 -6.66
CA ALA A 188 25.52 6.43 -7.23
C ALA A 188 26.25 5.60 -6.15
N ALA A 189 26.51 6.19 -4.97
CA ALA A 189 27.11 5.49 -3.84
C ALA A 189 26.26 4.29 -3.37
N LEU A 190 24.93 4.50 -3.26
CA LEU A 190 23.97 3.43 -2.92
C LEU A 190 23.94 2.32 -3.98
N GLY A 191 23.90 2.70 -5.26
CA GLY A 191 23.96 1.73 -6.37
C GLY A 191 25.23 0.89 -6.35
N ALA A 192 26.38 1.49 -6.02
CA ALA A 192 27.65 0.79 -5.89
C ALA A 192 27.69 -0.17 -4.69
N ALA A 193 27.17 0.24 -3.53
CA ALA A 193 27.08 -0.62 -2.34
C ALA A 193 26.18 -1.85 -2.60
N ARG A 194 25.02 -1.64 -3.25
CA ARG A 194 24.15 -2.73 -3.70
C ARG A 194 24.89 -3.70 -4.63
N THR A 195 25.59 -3.15 -5.62
CA THR A 195 26.33 -3.95 -6.62
C THR A 195 27.47 -4.74 -5.97
N TRP A 196 28.14 -4.18 -4.95
CA TRP A 196 29.17 -4.85 -4.17
C TRP A 196 28.62 -6.12 -3.51
N MET A 197 27.51 -6.00 -2.78
CA MET A 197 26.91 -7.15 -2.08
C MET A 197 26.39 -8.20 -3.06
N ALA A 198 25.70 -7.79 -4.13
CA ALA A 198 25.17 -8.71 -5.14
C ALA A 198 26.27 -9.49 -5.88
N ARG A 199 27.40 -8.84 -6.24
CA ARG A 199 28.56 -9.54 -6.84
C ARG A 199 29.21 -10.52 -5.87
N ARG A 200 29.07 -10.30 -4.56
CA ARG A 200 29.66 -11.11 -3.49
C ARG A 200 28.65 -11.98 -2.73
N GLU A 201 27.53 -12.31 -3.35
CA GLU A 201 26.63 -13.35 -2.85
C GLU A 201 27.34 -14.71 -2.83
N ARG A 202 27.28 -15.41 -1.71
CA ARG A 202 27.90 -16.70 -1.45
C ARG A 202 26.85 -17.68 -1.00
N ASP A 203 26.72 -18.73 -1.78
CA ASP A 203 26.13 -19.98 -1.34
C ASP A 203 27.16 -20.69 -0.43
N PRO A 204 26.82 -21.05 0.82
CA PRO A 204 27.69 -21.83 1.71
C PRO A 204 28.30 -23.06 1.04
N ASP A 205 27.61 -23.60 0.04
CA ASP A 205 27.92 -24.87 -0.63
C ASP A 205 28.68 -24.72 -1.96
N GLY A 206 29.05 -23.48 -2.36
CA GLY A 206 29.72 -23.19 -3.64
C GLY A 206 28.74 -22.95 -4.80
N GLU A 207 29.24 -22.37 -5.91
CA GLU A 207 28.51 -21.84 -7.08
C GLU A 207 27.03 -22.25 -7.21
N HIS A 208 26.12 -21.44 -6.63
CA HIS A 208 24.67 -21.46 -6.88
C HIS A 208 24.07 -22.87 -7.07
N HIS A 209 24.45 -23.81 -6.21
CA HIS A 209 23.90 -25.15 -6.24
C HIS A 209 22.52 -25.12 -5.58
N ASP A 210 21.53 -24.56 -6.29
CA ASP A 210 20.11 -24.69 -5.98
C ASP A 210 19.77 -26.19 -5.91
N ILE A 211 19.68 -26.74 -4.69
CA ILE A 211 19.46 -28.18 -4.48
C ILE A 211 18.10 -28.61 -5.03
N VAL A 212 17.08 -27.76 -4.87
CA VAL A 212 15.75 -27.99 -5.44
C VAL A 212 15.78 -27.72 -6.96
N GLY A 213 16.67 -26.84 -7.43
CA GLY A 213 16.94 -26.57 -8.84
C GLY A 213 17.70 -27.67 -9.60
N GLN A 214 18.30 -28.64 -8.89
CA GLN A 214 18.86 -29.86 -9.49
C GLN A 214 17.77 -30.84 -10.00
N LEU A 215 16.50 -30.58 -9.68
CA LEU A 215 15.40 -31.33 -10.25
C LEU A 215 15.38 -31.17 -11.77
N ALA A 216 15.27 -32.30 -12.48
CA ALA A 216 15.30 -32.31 -13.94
C ALA A 216 14.17 -31.44 -14.52
N ARG A 217 14.54 -30.50 -15.41
CA ARG A 217 13.58 -29.70 -16.16
C ARG A 217 12.79 -30.61 -17.12
N ARG A 218 11.47 -30.47 -17.12
CA ARG A 218 10.62 -31.09 -18.15
C ARG A 218 10.57 -30.19 -19.38
N LYS A 219 10.44 -30.79 -20.57
CA LYS A 219 10.37 -30.06 -21.85
C LYS A 219 9.08 -29.26 -21.99
N ASP A 220 7.97 -29.81 -21.52
CA ASP A 220 6.65 -29.19 -21.57
C ASP A 220 6.24 -28.82 -20.15
N LEU A 221 6.34 -27.53 -19.80
CA LEU A 221 5.84 -27.04 -18.53
C LEU A 221 4.31 -27.17 -18.50
N PRO A 222 3.71 -27.57 -17.37
CA PRO A 222 2.26 -27.60 -17.23
C PRO A 222 1.66 -26.20 -17.46
N LYS A 223 0.45 -26.13 -18.04
CA LYS A 223 -0.23 -24.85 -18.33
C LYS A 223 -0.37 -23.93 -17.11
N TRP A 224 -0.51 -24.52 -15.91
CA TRP A 224 -0.61 -23.76 -14.68
C TRP A 224 0.70 -23.06 -14.27
N ALA A 225 1.86 -23.47 -14.77
CA ALA A 225 3.14 -22.84 -14.44
C ALA A 225 3.27 -21.41 -15.01
N ASP A 226 2.58 -21.09 -16.11
CA ASP A 226 2.57 -19.72 -16.68
C ASP A 226 1.44 -18.83 -16.11
N SER A 227 0.55 -19.40 -15.29
CA SER A 227 -0.70 -18.74 -14.88
C SER A 227 -0.54 -17.74 -13.72
N GLY A 228 0.54 -17.83 -12.94
CA GLY A 228 0.74 -17.04 -11.73
C GLY A 228 1.62 -17.74 -10.70
N PHE A 229 1.47 -17.35 -9.43
CA PHE A 229 2.22 -17.95 -8.34
C PHE A 229 1.67 -19.34 -8.01
N THR A 230 2.58 -20.31 -7.91
CA THR A 230 2.24 -21.68 -7.47
C THR A 230 2.11 -21.73 -5.95
N PRO A 231 1.47 -22.77 -5.38
CA PRO A 231 1.30 -22.88 -3.93
C PRO A 231 2.60 -22.85 -3.14
N ASP A 232 3.66 -23.48 -3.64
CA ASP A 232 4.94 -23.62 -2.91
C ASP A 232 6.09 -22.79 -3.48
N GLY A 233 5.80 -21.90 -4.45
CA GLY A 233 6.79 -21.02 -5.09
C GLY A 233 7.59 -21.65 -6.23
N ALA A 234 7.35 -22.91 -6.59
CA ALA A 234 7.98 -23.56 -7.74
C ALA A 234 7.57 -22.92 -9.09
N HIS A 235 8.43 -23.00 -10.10
CA HIS A 235 8.15 -22.56 -11.47
C HIS A 235 7.73 -21.09 -11.64
N VAL A 236 7.96 -20.22 -10.65
CA VAL A 236 7.77 -18.76 -10.81
C VAL A 236 8.70 -18.21 -11.90
N SER A 237 9.88 -18.82 -12.03
CA SER A 237 10.88 -18.60 -13.09
C SER A 237 11.22 -19.93 -13.78
N ASP A 238 11.51 -19.88 -15.09
CA ASP A 238 11.96 -21.02 -15.89
C ASP A 238 13.49 -21.11 -15.99
N GLN A 239 14.19 -20.18 -15.36
CA GLN A 239 15.59 -19.93 -15.64
C GLN A 239 16.54 -20.86 -14.91
N PHE A 240 16.40 -21.02 -13.59
CA PHE A 240 17.35 -21.80 -12.78
C PHE A 240 16.85 -23.21 -12.46
N GLY A 241 15.58 -23.49 -12.67
CA GLY A 241 14.98 -24.82 -12.51
C GLY A 241 13.62 -24.72 -11.84
N PRO A 242 12.89 -25.83 -11.70
CA PRO A 242 11.56 -25.83 -11.09
C PRO A 242 11.59 -25.46 -9.59
N GLY A 243 12.74 -25.62 -8.92
CA GLY A 243 12.93 -25.34 -7.51
C GLY A 243 13.24 -23.90 -7.14
N GLU A 244 13.50 -23.03 -8.13
CA GLU A 244 13.93 -21.65 -7.87
C GLU A 244 12.90 -20.91 -6.99
N GLY A 245 13.36 -20.40 -5.86
CA GLY A 245 12.57 -19.63 -4.91
C GLY A 245 11.42 -20.36 -4.19
N ARG A 246 11.34 -21.69 -4.33
CA ARG A 246 10.40 -22.58 -3.66
C ARG A 246 10.66 -22.64 -2.14
N VAL A 247 9.69 -23.10 -1.35
CA VAL A 247 9.95 -23.62 0.01
C VAL A 247 11.06 -24.69 0.00
N GLY A 248 11.84 -24.76 1.08
CA GLY A 248 12.93 -25.73 1.23
C GLY A 248 14.29 -25.25 0.73
N GLN A 249 14.40 -24.00 0.26
CA GLN A 249 15.67 -23.38 -0.12
C GLN A 249 16.56 -23.10 1.11
N SER A 250 17.87 -23.21 0.95
CA SER A 250 18.84 -22.85 2.00
C SER A 250 19.01 -21.32 2.12
N PHE A 251 19.55 -20.85 3.25
CA PHE A 251 19.98 -19.45 3.40
C PHE A 251 21.34 -19.21 2.71
N VAL A 252 21.55 -18.00 2.18
CA VAL A 252 22.82 -17.54 1.57
C VAL A 252 23.44 -16.37 2.34
N ASP A 253 24.73 -16.08 2.15
CA ASP A 253 25.39 -14.90 2.71
C ASP A 253 25.76 -13.89 1.62
N HIS A 254 25.51 -12.60 1.85
CA HIS A 254 25.84 -11.53 0.90
C HIS A 254 27.13 -10.80 1.30
N GLY A 255 27.91 -10.32 0.33
CA GLY A 255 29.07 -9.48 0.61
C GLY A 255 30.35 -10.21 1.07
N MET A 256 30.31 -11.53 1.25
CA MET A 256 31.41 -12.30 1.83
C MET A 256 32.52 -12.65 0.81
N PRO A 257 33.78 -12.84 1.25
CA PRO A 257 34.86 -13.27 0.36
C PRO A 257 34.60 -14.69 -0.19
N GLU A 258 35.24 -15.04 -1.31
CA GLU A 258 35.01 -16.30 -2.04
C GLU A 258 35.35 -17.56 -1.23
N ASN A 259 36.34 -17.46 -0.35
CA ASN A 259 36.75 -18.52 0.57
C ASN A 259 35.97 -18.52 1.90
N TYR A 260 34.97 -17.67 2.07
CA TYR A 260 34.14 -17.69 3.28
C TYR A 260 33.36 -18.99 3.37
N ARG A 261 33.37 -19.60 4.55
CA ARG A 261 32.54 -20.77 4.87
C ARG A 261 31.90 -20.54 6.23
N PRO A 262 30.56 -20.58 6.34
CA PRO A 262 29.89 -20.51 7.63
C PRO A 262 30.43 -21.58 8.58
N ARG A 263 30.62 -21.20 9.83
CA ARG A 263 31.04 -22.11 10.91
C ARG A 263 30.16 -21.92 12.13
N ASP A 264 29.61 -23.00 12.67
CA ASP A 264 28.91 -22.96 13.94
C ASP A 264 29.85 -22.46 15.05
N ARG A 265 29.55 -21.27 15.59
CA ARG A 265 30.25 -20.64 16.73
C ARG A 265 29.48 -20.78 18.03
N SER A 266 28.34 -21.46 18.04
CA SER A 266 27.47 -21.56 19.22
C SER A 266 28.04 -22.41 20.35
N HIS A 267 29.14 -23.11 20.09
CA HIS A 267 29.91 -23.90 21.05
C HIS A 267 31.30 -23.31 21.34
N ASP A 268 31.57 -22.09 20.86
CA ASP A 268 32.83 -21.39 21.13
C ASP A 268 32.86 -20.94 22.60
N ALA A 269 33.78 -21.51 23.38
CA ALA A 269 33.93 -21.22 24.80
C ALA A 269 34.40 -19.79 25.09
N ASN A 270 34.91 -19.08 24.07
CA ASN A 270 35.34 -17.69 24.20
C ASN A 270 34.20 -16.68 23.97
N LEU A 271 33.02 -17.16 23.55
CA LEU A 271 31.83 -16.32 23.42
C LEU A 271 31.00 -16.33 24.71
N PRO A 272 30.42 -15.19 25.12
CA PRO A 272 29.54 -15.15 26.27
C PRO A 272 28.27 -15.96 26.01
N SER A 273 27.63 -16.47 27.07
CA SER A 273 26.33 -17.14 26.95
C SER A 273 25.29 -16.19 26.35
N GLU A 274 24.37 -16.74 25.56
CA GLU A 274 23.33 -15.95 24.90
C GLU A 274 22.47 -15.18 25.91
N ALA A 275 22.20 -15.79 27.08
CA ALA A 275 21.43 -15.18 28.16
C ALA A 275 22.13 -13.97 28.78
N ALA A 276 23.44 -14.03 28.99
CA ALA A 276 24.20 -12.91 29.54
C ALA A 276 24.18 -11.69 28.59
N VAL A 277 24.33 -11.94 27.28
CA VAL A 277 24.26 -10.90 26.26
C VAL A 277 22.84 -10.30 26.17
N ALA A 278 21.80 -11.14 26.17
CA ALA A 278 20.42 -10.70 26.08
C ALA A 278 20.00 -9.87 27.30
N ARG A 279 20.46 -10.23 28.50
CA ARG A 279 20.25 -9.45 29.72
C ARG A 279 20.96 -8.09 29.66
N ALA A 280 22.20 -8.06 29.19
CA ALA A 280 23.02 -6.85 29.18
C ALA A 280 22.54 -5.81 28.15
N PHE A 281 22.16 -6.26 26.94
CA PHE A 281 21.93 -5.35 25.81
C PHE A 281 20.56 -5.49 25.15
N GLY A 282 19.75 -6.47 25.54
CA GLY A 282 18.51 -6.78 24.84
C GLY A 282 17.31 -6.05 25.39
N TYR A 283 16.96 -6.43 26.60
CA TYR A 283 15.64 -6.17 27.12
C TYR A 283 15.45 -4.80 27.75
N ARG A 284 14.23 -4.27 27.59
CA ARG A 284 13.83 -2.95 28.08
C ARG A 284 13.79 -2.88 29.60
N ASN A 285 14.37 -1.84 30.19
CA ASN A 285 14.32 -1.63 31.65
C ASN A 285 13.34 -0.49 31.99
N GLY A 286 12.04 -0.78 31.97
CA GLY A 286 10.99 0.18 32.29
C GLY A 286 10.23 0.65 31.05
N THR A 287 10.54 1.84 30.53
CA THR A 287 9.75 2.49 29.46
C THR A 287 10.30 2.24 28.06
N THR A 288 9.40 2.20 27.07
CA THR A 288 9.76 2.13 25.65
C THR A 288 10.61 3.34 25.25
N ARG A 289 11.77 3.09 24.63
CA ARG A 289 12.45 4.13 23.86
C ARG A 289 11.71 4.25 22.54
N GLU A 290 10.99 5.34 22.35
CA GLU A 290 10.12 5.53 21.18
C GLU A 290 10.91 6.05 19.98
N ALA A 291 10.49 5.66 18.79
CA ALA A 291 10.90 6.30 17.55
C ALA A 291 10.19 7.66 17.42
N MET A 292 10.90 8.65 16.90
CA MET A 292 10.39 10.01 16.78
C MET A 292 9.25 10.13 15.76
N THR A 293 9.35 9.43 14.62
CA THR A 293 8.53 9.71 13.43
C THR A 293 7.46 8.66 13.12
N ALA A 294 7.73 7.39 13.44
CA ALA A 294 6.90 6.26 13.00
C ALA A 294 5.88 5.82 14.05
N SER A 295 4.72 5.37 13.58
CA SER A 295 3.72 4.69 14.39
C SER A 295 3.96 3.19 14.46
N PHE A 296 3.35 2.53 15.45
CA PHE A 296 3.43 1.09 15.66
C PHE A 296 2.84 0.28 14.49
N HIS A 297 2.01 0.91 13.64
CA HIS A 297 1.55 0.33 12.37
C HIS A 297 2.71 -0.16 11.49
N ALA A 298 3.87 0.52 11.54
CA ALA A 298 5.05 0.10 10.81
C ALA A 298 5.60 -1.27 11.27
N ALA A 299 5.47 -1.64 12.55
CA ALA A 299 5.91 -2.94 13.06
C ALA A 299 5.04 -4.09 12.53
N ALA A 300 3.72 -3.93 12.60
CA ALA A 300 2.77 -4.93 12.10
C ALA A 300 2.97 -5.19 10.60
N HIS A 301 3.10 -4.12 9.81
CA HIS A 301 3.39 -4.21 8.37
C HIS A 301 4.74 -4.88 8.07
N LEU A 302 5.79 -4.60 8.87
CA LEU A 302 7.08 -5.26 8.70
C LEU A 302 6.99 -6.76 8.93
N GLN A 303 6.28 -7.17 9.98
CA GLN A 303 6.15 -8.58 10.32
C GLN A 303 5.45 -9.37 9.21
N GLN A 304 4.50 -8.78 8.49
CA GLN A 304 3.91 -9.41 7.29
C GLN A 304 4.94 -9.74 6.22
N LEU A 305 5.86 -8.81 5.93
CA LEU A 305 6.91 -9.07 4.94
C LEU A 305 7.75 -10.28 5.36
N VAL A 306 8.12 -10.37 6.64
CA VAL A 306 8.91 -11.49 7.15
C VAL A 306 8.09 -12.80 7.12
N HIS A 307 6.78 -12.76 7.37
CA HIS A 307 5.86 -13.91 7.20
C HIS A 307 5.70 -14.34 5.73
N ASP A 308 6.01 -13.47 4.77
CA ASP A 308 5.92 -13.73 3.33
C ASP A 308 7.21 -14.37 2.77
N VAL A 309 8.36 -13.74 3.02
CA VAL A 309 9.58 -14.04 2.23
C VAL A 309 10.67 -14.82 2.97
N ALA A 310 10.61 -14.95 4.31
CA ALA A 310 11.70 -15.60 5.04
C ALA A 310 11.26 -16.12 6.42
N GLN A 311 10.89 -17.39 6.46
CA GLN A 311 10.69 -18.14 7.70
C GLN A 311 11.60 -19.35 7.71
N THR A 312 12.18 -19.66 8.85
CA THR A 312 12.99 -20.89 8.97
C THR A 312 12.09 -22.07 9.25
N ALA A 313 12.28 -23.12 8.45
CA ALA A 313 11.70 -24.43 8.66
C ALA A 313 12.15 -24.97 10.01
N PRO A 314 11.22 -25.28 10.91
CA PRO A 314 11.62 -25.78 12.20
C PRO A 314 11.65 -27.31 12.23
N ASP A 315 12.51 -27.88 13.05
CA ASP A 315 12.58 -29.33 13.26
C ASP A 315 11.37 -29.80 14.07
N ASN A 316 10.73 -30.90 13.65
CA ASN A 316 9.53 -31.44 14.30
C ASN A 316 9.83 -32.27 15.56
N ARG A 317 11.10 -32.58 15.85
CA ARG A 317 11.50 -33.47 16.95
C ARG A 317 12.65 -32.92 17.79
N ARG A 318 13.59 -32.24 17.14
CA ARG A 318 14.85 -31.81 17.76
C ARG A 318 14.71 -30.42 18.39
N LYS A 319 15.21 -30.33 19.62
CA LYS A 319 15.49 -29.08 20.32
C LYS A 319 17.00 -28.95 20.54
N HIS A 320 17.46 -27.74 20.80
CA HIS A 320 18.81 -27.48 21.28
C HIS A 320 18.79 -26.90 22.68
N ALA A 321 19.80 -27.29 23.46
CA ALA A 321 20.06 -26.74 24.77
C ALA A 321 20.71 -25.35 24.63
N ILE A 322 20.21 -24.40 25.41
CA ILE A 322 20.81 -23.08 25.61
C ILE A 322 21.09 -22.94 27.11
N PRO A 323 22.34 -22.65 27.50
CA PRO A 323 22.68 -22.46 28.91
C PRO A 323 21.78 -21.38 29.52
N VAL A 324 21.19 -21.67 30.69
CA VAL A 324 20.48 -20.63 31.43
C VAL A 324 21.49 -19.67 32.05
N ASP A 325 21.03 -18.47 32.36
CA ASP A 325 21.84 -17.53 33.11
C ASP A 325 22.15 -18.07 34.53
N PRO A 326 23.43 -18.07 34.97
CA PRO A 326 23.81 -18.51 36.31
C PRO A 326 23.05 -17.83 37.46
N ASP A 327 22.59 -16.59 37.25
CA ASP A 327 21.86 -15.80 38.25
C ASP A 327 20.33 -15.90 38.09
N SER A 328 19.83 -16.80 37.23
CA SER A 328 18.39 -17.00 37.01
C SER A 328 17.71 -17.83 38.10
N GLU A 329 16.39 -17.68 38.22
CA GLU A 329 15.54 -18.57 39.03
C GLU A 329 15.73 -20.04 38.62
N LEU A 330 15.81 -20.32 37.32
CA LEU A 330 16.01 -21.67 36.80
C LEU A 330 17.36 -22.26 37.24
N ALA A 331 18.44 -21.49 37.17
CA ALA A 331 19.75 -21.91 37.68
C ALA A 331 19.71 -22.18 39.19
N ALA A 332 19.02 -21.33 39.96
CA ALA A 332 18.85 -21.51 41.39
C ALA A 332 18.03 -22.77 41.76
N LEU A 333 17.19 -23.26 40.84
CA LEU A 333 16.46 -24.53 40.93
C LEU A 333 17.23 -25.73 40.33
N GLY A 334 18.48 -25.54 39.91
CA GLY A 334 19.34 -26.60 39.38
C GLY A 334 19.13 -26.92 37.88
N VAL A 335 18.33 -26.12 37.17
CA VAL A 335 18.23 -26.20 35.71
C VAL A 335 19.48 -25.59 35.10
N THR A 336 20.11 -26.30 34.18
CA THR A 336 21.37 -25.91 33.54
C THR A 336 21.14 -25.34 32.14
N HIS A 337 20.08 -25.79 31.48
CA HIS A 337 19.74 -25.39 30.11
C HIS A 337 18.24 -25.29 29.95
N HIS A 338 17.78 -24.33 29.14
CA HIS A 338 16.44 -24.37 28.57
C HIS A 338 16.51 -24.96 27.14
N TRP A 339 15.40 -25.55 26.69
CA TRP A 339 15.36 -26.31 25.44
C TRP A 339 14.47 -25.63 24.41
N SER A 340 15.04 -25.42 23.23
CA SER A 340 14.43 -24.58 22.21
C SER A 340 14.37 -25.29 20.88
N ARG A 341 13.30 -25.07 20.11
CA ARG A 341 13.11 -25.70 18.80
C ARG A 341 14.31 -25.47 17.88
N ALA A 342 14.88 -26.55 17.37
CA ALA A 342 15.96 -26.46 16.40
C ALA A 342 15.42 -26.06 15.02
N ASP A 343 16.26 -25.44 14.19
CA ASP A 343 15.97 -25.29 12.78
C ASP A 343 16.07 -26.67 12.10
N ALA A 344 15.14 -27.00 11.20
CA ALA A 344 15.18 -28.23 10.44
C ALA A 344 16.46 -28.22 9.58
N PRO A 345 17.34 -29.23 9.73
CA PRO A 345 18.52 -29.32 8.89
C PRO A 345 18.08 -29.55 7.45
N ASN A 346 18.85 -29.04 6.50
CA ASN A 346 18.68 -29.49 5.13
C ASN A 346 19.04 -30.98 5.05
N VAL A 347 18.04 -31.85 4.92
CA VAL A 347 18.26 -33.31 4.89
C VAL A 347 19.06 -33.78 3.67
N LEU A 348 19.15 -32.95 2.63
CA LEU A 348 20.01 -33.19 1.47
C LEU A 348 21.46 -32.70 1.70
N ARG A 349 21.70 -31.90 2.75
CA ARG A 349 23.00 -31.38 3.19
C ARG A 349 23.06 -31.35 4.73
N PRO A 350 23.36 -32.48 5.39
CA PRO A 350 23.31 -32.60 6.85
C PRO A 350 24.29 -31.68 7.61
N ASP A 351 25.30 -31.16 6.92
CA ASP A 351 26.27 -30.14 7.37
C ASP A 351 25.82 -28.69 7.06
N GLY A 352 24.75 -28.54 6.29
CA GLY A 352 24.18 -27.27 5.86
C GLY A 352 23.25 -26.62 6.88
N GLU A 353 22.94 -25.35 6.62
CA GLU A 353 22.09 -24.52 7.47
C GLU A 353 20.59 -24.86 7.36
N GLY A 354 19.77 -24.15 8.14
CA GLY A 354 18.30 -24.30 8.08
C GLY A 354 17.72 -24.01 6.69
N MET A 355 16.49 -24.46 6.44
CA MET A 355 15.77 -24.21 5.19
C MET A 355 14.67 -23.15 5.37
N HIS A 356 14.22 -22.54 4.28
CA HIS A 356 13.03 -21.70 4.26
C HIS A 356 11.75 -22.55 4.33
N SER A 357 10.83 -22.22 5.24
CA SER A 357 9.47 -22.82 5.30
C SER A 357 8.42 -22.04 4.53
N THR A 358 8.77 -20.85 4.04
CA THR A 358 7.94 -20.05 3.14
C THR A 358 8.59 -19.96 1.77
N THR A 359 7.82 -19.55 0.77
CA THR A 359 8.40 -19.11 -0.50
C THR A 359 9.33 -17.92 -0.23
N VAL A 360 10.39 -17.76 -1.02
CA VAL A 360 11.29 -16.57 -0.90
C VAL A 360 10.87 -15.44 -1.84
N TRP A 361 9.91 -15.73 -2.72
CA TRP A 361 9.28 -14.76 -3.59
C TRP A 361 8.47 -13.76 -2.79
N TRP A 362 8.43 -12.54 -3.28
CA TRP A 362 7.41 -11.60 -2.83
C TRP A 362 6.08 -11.98 -3.50
N ASP A 363 5.28 -12.82 -2.84
CA ASP A 363 4.07 -13.41 -3.43
C ASP A 363 2.85 -13.40 -2.50
N MET A 364 2.97 -12.75 -1.34
CA MET A 364 1.95 -12.63 -0.28
C MET A 364 1.58 -14.00 0.33
N SER A 365 2.54 -14.92 0.44
CA SER A 365 2.36 -16.26 1.01
C SER A 365 1.83 -16.23 2.45
N HIS A 366 2.02 -15.13 3.17
CA HIS A 366 1.44 -14.94 4.50
C HIS A 366 -0.10 -14.96 4.51
N ILE A 367 -0.78 -14.62 3.40
CA ILE A 367 -2.23 -14.81 3.24
C ILE A 367 -2.59 -15.98 2.31
N TYR A 368 -1.72 -16.36 1.36
CA TYR A 368 -2.02 -17.40 0.36
C TYR A 368 -1.49 -18.80 0.68
N GLY A 369 -0.59 -18.92 1.64
CA GLY A 369 0.08 -20.16 2.01
C GLY A 369 1.33 -20.42 1.18
N SER A 370 2.14 -21.34 1.67
CA SER A 370 3.33 -21.88 0.99
C SER A 370 3.18 -23.39 0.65
N GLU A 371 1.95 -23.89 0.70
CA GLU A 371 1.59 -25.30 0.50
C GLU A 371 0.21 -25.40 -0.18
N ILE A 372 -0.02 -26.47 -0.95
CA ILE A 372 -1.27 -26.63 -1.70
C ILE A 372 -2.47 -26.89 -0.78
N GLU A 373 -2.25 -27.59 0.33
CA GLU A 373 -3.23 -27.86 1.39
C GLU A 373 -3.70 -26.56 2.03
N THR A 374 -2.77 -25.68 2.40
CA THR A 374 -3.07 -24.38 3.00
C THR A 374 -3.84 -23.51 2.03
N LEU A 375 -3.40 -23.43 0.77
CA LEU A 375 -4.08 -22.67 -0.27
C LEU A 375 -5.51 -23.18 -0.54
N ALA A 376 -5.72 -24.50 -0.51
CA ALA A 376 -7.05 -25.09 -0.65
C ALA A 376 -7.92 -24.78 0.57
N ALA A 377 -7.38 -24.89 1.79
CA ALA A 377 -8.12 -24.62 3.02
C ALA A 377 -8.62 -23.17 3.09
N ILE A 378 -7.79 -22.18 2.75
CA ILE A 378 -8.20 -20.77 2.72
C ILE A 378 -9.15 -20.43 1.56
N ARG A 379 -9.39 -21.36 0.62
CA ARG A 379 -10.31 -21.22 -0.51
C ARG A 379 -11.52 -22.16 -0.40
N SER A 380 -11.76 -22.72 0.77
CA SER A 380 -12.89 -23.60 1.05
C SER A 380 -13.70 -23.10 2.24
N PHE A 381 -15.01 -23.30 2.18
CA PHE A 381 -15.90 -23.17 3.32
C PHE A 381 -15.60 -24.28 4.36
N PRO A 382 -16.06 -24.13 5.62
CA PRO A 382 -15.87 -25.13 6.66
C PRO A 382 -16.46 -26.52 6.34
N ASP A 383 -17.43 -26.60 5.42
CA ASP A 383 -18.00 -27.86 4.93
C ASP A 383 -17.17 -28.54 3.84
N GLY A 384 -16.04 -27.94 3.45
CA GLY A 384 -15.13 -28.42 2.41
C GLY A 384 -15.50 -28.00 0.99
N SER A 385 -16.62 -27.30 0.79
CA SER A 385 -17.00 -26.77 -0.52
C SER A 385 -16.13 -25.57 -0.91
N LYS A 386 -15.89 -25.39 -2.21
CA LYS A 386 -15.04 -24.31 -2.75
C LYS A 386 -15.73 -22.95 -2.62
N VAL A 387 -14.98 -21.93 -2.19
CA VAL A 387 -15.44 -20.53 -2.27
C VAL A 387 -15.44 -20.07 -3.74
N PRO A 388 -16.57 -19.56 -4.26
CA PRO A 388 -16.68 -19.15 -5.66
C PRO A 388 -16.05 -17.77 -5.92
N GLY A 389 -15.82 -17.46 -7.20
CA GLY A 389 -15.40 -16.14 -7.66
C GLY A 389 -13.90 -15.86 -7.52
N GLY A 390 -13.09 -16.88 -7.29
CA GLY A 390 -11.65 -16.76 -7.10
C GLY A 390 -11.27 -16.16 -5.75
N LYS A 391 -12.16 -16.23 -4.76
CA LYS A 391 -12.03 -15.58 -3.44
C LYS A 391 -11.35 -16.46 -2.38
N LEU A 392 -10.89 -15.81 -1.32
CA LEU A 392 -10.51 -16.41 -0.05
C LEU A 392 -11.71 -16.47 0.90
N TYR A 393 -11.81 -17.55 1.68
CA TYR A 393 -12.80 -17.69 2.74
C TYR A 393 -12.52 -16.69 3.87
N LEU A 394 -13.55 -15.97 4.29
CA LEU A 394 -13.55 -15.11 5.47
C LEU A 394 -14.75 -15.48 6.36
N GLU A 395 -14.59 -15.33 7.68
CA GLU A 395 -15.68 -15.61 8.61
C GLU A 395 -16.87 -14.67 8.38
N GLY A 396 -18.06 -15.26 8.28
CA GLY A 396 -19.30 -14.55 7.99
C GLY A 396 -19.63 -14.42 6.50
N MET A 397 -18.91 -15.13 5.62
CA MET A 397 -19.30 -15.27 4.22
C MET A 397 -20.53 -16.16 4.04
N ASP A 398 -21.41 -15.76 3.11
CA ASP A 398 -22.49 -16.63 2.61
C ASP A 398 -21.97 -17.66 1.59
N ALA A 399 -22.82 -18.62 1.19
CA ALA A 399 -22.47 -19.66 0.22
C ALA A 399 -22.17 -19.13 -1.19
N ALA A 400 -22.55 -17.88 -1.50
CA ALA A 400 -22.21 -17.21 -2.74
C ALA A 400 -20.86 -16.46 -2.67
N GLY A 401 -20.18 -16.50 -1.52
CA GLY A 401 -18.90 -15.82 -1.30
C GLY A 401 -19.04 -14.32 -1.06
N ASN A 402 -20.20 -13.85 -0.62
CA ASN A 402 -20.41 -12.44 -0.25
C ASN A 402 -20.26 -12.25 1.26
N GLY A 403 -19.89 -11.04 1.66
CA GLY A 403 -19.63 -10.70 3.06
C GLY A 403 -18.25 -11.17 3.51
N GLY A 404 -18.14 -11.59 4.76
CA GLY A 404 -16.87 -11.94 5.37
C GLY A 404 -16.15 -10.73 5.98
N LEU A 405 -15.81 -10.83 7.26
CA LEU A 405 -15.19 -9.73 8.00
C LEU A 405 -13.79 -10.08 8.51
N PHE A 406 -13.59 -11.26 9.07
CA PHE A 406 -12.33 -11.60 9.73
C PHE A 406 -11.75 -12.88 9.13
N LEU A 407 -10.46 -13.11 9.40
CA LEU A 407 -9.87 -14.39 9.06
C LEU A 407 -10.61 -15.52 9.77
N PRO A 408 -10.81 -16.67 9.12
CA PRO A 408 -11.47 -17.79 9.76
C PRO A 408 -10.57 -18.41 10.84
N THR A 409 -11.18 -19.15 11.76
CA THR A 409 -10.47 -20.06 12.67
C THR A 409 -10.91 -21.50 12.41
N HIS A 410 -10.00 -22.45 12.57
CA HIS A 410 -10.28 -23.87 12.38
C HIS A 410 -9.89 -24.66 13.63
N GLU A 411 -10.56 -25.80 13.84
CA GLU A 411 -10.16 -26.75 14.88
C GLU A 411 -8.96 -27.57 14.38
N VAL A 412 -7.99 -27.75 15.26
CA VAL A 412 -6.88 -28.66 15.08
C VAL A 412 -7.05 -29.89 15.98
N GLU A 413 -6.50 -31.03 15.54
CA GLU A 413 -6.55 -32.27 16.32
C GLU A 413 -6.07 -32.05 17.76
N ALA A 414 -6.74 -32.74 18.66
CA ALA A 414 -6.42 -32.70 20.05
C ALA A 414 -4.97 -33.13 20.35
N GLY A 415 -4.32 -32.43 21.27
CA GLY A 415 -3.11 -32.95 21.91
C GLY A 415 -3.35 -34.30 22.60
N GLU A 416 -2.34 -34.86 23.27
CA GLU A 416 -2.41 -36.19 23.91
C GLU A 416 -3.63 -36.39 24.86
N GLU A 417 -4.29 -35.31 25.31
CA GLU A 417 -5.50 -35.32 26.15
C GLU A 417 -6.85 -35.23 25.41
N GLY A 418 -6.92 -35.26 24.07
CA GLY A 418 -8.21 -35.36 23.37
C GLY A 418 -9.06 -34.08 23.31
N ARG A 419 -8.53 -32.91 23.71
CA ARG A 419 -9.21 -31.60 23.59
C ARG A 419 -8.92 -30.91 22.24
N ALA A 420 -9.95 -30.66 21.45
CA ALA A 420 -9.86 -29.82 20.24
C ALA A 420 -9.37 -28.40 20.62
N ARG A 421 -8.40 -27.87 19.88
CA ARG A 421 -7.90 -26.49 20.04
C ARG A 421 -8.18 -25.72 18.75
N ARG A 422 -8.32 -24.39 18.81
CA ARG A 422 -8.57 -23.55 17.61
C ARG A 422 -7.34 -22.77 17.21
N GLN A 423 -7.22 -22.45 15.91
CA GLN A 423 -6.17 -21.58 15.37
C GLN A 423 -6.72 -20.68 14.27
N ILE A 424 -6.09 -19.52 14.09
CA ILE A 424 -6.34 -18.63 12.94
C ILE A 424 -5.91 -19.36 11.66
N LEU A 425 -6.80 -19.41 10.68
CA LEU A 425 -6.57 -19.98 9.35
C LEU A 425 -6.20 -18.84 8.39
N THR A 426 -4.95 -18.84 7.96
CA THR A 426 -4.39 -17.91 6.96
C THR A 426 -3.18 -18.59 6.30
N GLY A 427 -2.53 -17.93 5.35
CA GLY A 427 -1.37 -18.48 4.65
C GLY A 427 -0.20 -18.83 5.58
N PHE A 428 0.12 -17.94 6.52
CA PHE A 428 1.08 -18.18 7.58
C PHE A 428 0.52 -17.68 8.93
N GLY A 429 0.10 -18.62 9.79
CA GLY A 429 -0.61 -18.32 11.04
C GLY A 429 0.20 -18.53 12.32
N ARG A 430 1.54 -18.43 12.30
CA ARG A 430 2.40 -18.57 13.50
C ARG A 430 2.74 -17.22 14.10
N ASN A 431 2.88 -17.15 15.43
CA ASN A 431 3.29 -15.94 16.16
C ASN A 431 2.41 -14.73 15.82
N MET A 432 1.10 -14.96 15.77
CA MET A 432 0.12 -13.94 15.38
C MET A 432 -0.15 -12.99 16.54
N THR A 433 -0.46 -11.74 16.18
CA THR A 433 -0.97 -10.71 17.10
C THR A 433 -2.15 -9.99 16.44
N ALA A 434 -3.04 -9.36 17.20
CA ALA A 434 -4.15 -8.59 16.63
C ALA A 434 -3.70 -7.51 15.62
N PRO A 435 -2.63 -6.72 15.88
CA PRO A 435 -2.04 -5.83 14.89
C PRO A 435 -1.65 -6.50 13.56
N LEU A 436 -0.99 -7.67 13.64
CA LEU A 436 -0.58 -8.43 12.45
C LEU A 436 -1.78 -9.08 11.75
N GLU A 437 -2.74 -9.58 12.50
CA GLU A 437 -3.95 -10.19 11.95
C GLU A 437 -4.82 -9.14 11.23
N ALA A 438 -4.92 -7.92 11.77
CA ALA A 438 -5.58 -6.80 11.10
C ALA A 438 -4.97 -6.58 9.71
N GLU A 439 -3.65 -6.63 9.65
CA GLU A 439 -2.87 -6.53 8.43
C GLU A 439 -3.14 -7.69 7.45
N HIS A 440 -3.15 -8.95 7.89
CA HIS A 440 -3.54 -10.08 7.03
C HIS A 440 -5.00 -9.97 6.55
N THR A 441 -5.91 -9.56 7.44
CA THR A 441 -7.34 -9.40 7.16
C THR A 441 -7.58 -8.32 6.10
N LEU A 442 -6.88 -7.19 6.18
CA LEU A 442 -7.00 -6.10 5.21
C LEU A 442 -6.68 -6.58 3.79
N TYR A 443 -5.56 -7.29 3.61
CA TYR A 443 -5.15 -7.77 2.29
C TYR A 443 -6.00 -8.95 1.80
N ALA A 444 -6.53 -9.80 2.68
CA ALA A 444 -7.48 -10.84 2.31
C ALA A 444 -8.84 -10.25 1.85
N ARG A 445 -9.36 -9.23 2.56
CA ARG A 445 -10.53 -8.46 2.10
C ARG A 445 -10.24 -7.76 0.76
N HIS A 446 -9.04 -7.21 0.60
CA HIS A 446 -8.64 -6.57 -0.65
C HIS A 446 -8.58 -7.55 -1.81
N HIS A 447 -8.05 -8.77 -1.60
CA HIS A 447 -8.10 -9.83 -2.60
C HIS A 447 -9.52 -10.10 -3.07
N ASN A 448 -10.46 -10.31 -2.14
CA ASN A 448 -11.85 -10.62 -2.47
C ASN A 448 -12.53 -9.49 -3.24
N TRP A 449 -12.27 -8.23 -2.85
CA TRP A 449 -12.77 -7.06 -3.60
C TRP A 449 -12.18 -6.97 -5.01
N VAL A 450 -10.88 -7.24 -5.19
CA VAL A 450 -10.27 -7.29 -6.51
C VAL A 450 -10.87 -8.42 -7.35
N ALA A 451 -11.09 -9.59 -6.75
CA ALA A 451 -11.71 -10.73 -7.41
C ALA A 451 -13.12 -10.40 -7.91
N ASP A 452 -13.92 -9.69 -7.12
CA ASP A 452 -15.24 -9.19 -7.53
C ASP A 452 -15.16 -8.22 -8.71
N VAL A 453 -14.26 -7.24 -8.65
CA VAL A 453 -14.03 -6.29 -9.76
C VAL A 453 -13.61 -7.02 -11.03
N LEU A 454 -12.71 -8.00 -10.93
CA LEU A 454 -12.27 -8.79 -12.07
C LEU A 454 -13.40 -9.66 -12.62
N LYS A 455 -14.24 -10.25 -11.76
CA LYS A 455 -15.39 -11.05 -12.19
C LYS A 455 -16.43 -10.20 -12.92
N GLU A 456 -16.67 -8.98 -12.46
CA GLU A 456 -17.57 -8.02 -13.11
C GLU A 456 -17.03 -7.61 -14.49
N ARG A 457 -15.73 -7.30 -14.59
CA ARG A 457 -15.09 -6.84 -15.83
C ARG A 457 -14.84 -7.95 -16.84
N TYR A 458 -14.58 -9.16 -16.36
CA TYR A 458 -14.27 -10.33 -17.17
C TYR A 458 -15.13 -11.52 -16.74
N PRO A 459 -16.45 -11.51 -17.05
CA PRO A 459 -17.38 -12.56 -16.61
C PRO A 459 -17.01 -13.96 -17.07
N ASP A 460 -16.31 -14.09 -18.19
CA ASP A 460 -15.91 -15.37 -18.79
C ASP A 460 -14.63 -15.96 -18.19
N TRP A 461 -13.91 -15.22 -17.34
CA TRP A 461 -12.71 -15.75 -16.69
C TRP A 461 -13.07 -16.84 -15.68
N SER A 462 -12.23 -17.89 -15.67
CA SER A 462 -12.33 -18.96 -14.70
C SER A 462 -12.02 -18.46 -13.30
N ASP A 463 -12.55 -19.17 -12.30
CA ASP A 463 -12.33 -18.87 -10.89
C ASP A 463 -10.83 -18.84 -10.54
N ASN A 464 -10.04 -19.79 -11.05
CA ASN A 464 -8.61 -19.86 -10.80
C ASN A 464 -7.84 -18.77 -11.55
N GLN A 465 -8.30 -18.34 -12.73
CA GLN A 465 -7.70 -17.21 -13.44
C GLN A 465 -7.93 -15.90 -12.66
N ILE A 466 -9.16 -15.67 -12.17
CA ILE A 466 -9.48 -14.51 -11.32
C ILE A 466 -8.62 -14.52 -10.07
N PHE A 467 -8.52 -15.66 -9.37
CA PHE A 467 -7.67 -15.81 -8.19
C PHE A 467 -6.20 -15.43 -8.48
N GLN A 468 -5.61 -15.94 -9.57
CA GLN A 468 -4.21 -15.67 -9.90
C GLN A 468 -3.95 -14.20 -10.24
N ILE A 469 -4.86 -13.56 -10.99
CA ILE A 469 -4.73 -12.14 -11.32
C ILE A 469 -4.96 -11.27 -10.08
N ALA A 470 -5.94 -11.60 -9.23
CA ALA A 470 -6.17 -10.92 -7.96
C ALA A 470 -4.96 -11.05 -7.02
N ARG A 471 -4.36 -12.25 -6.90
CA ARG A 471 -3.11 -12.46 -6.16
C ARG A 471 -2.01 -11.53 -6.67
N ARG A 472 -1.79 -11.45 -7.99
CA ARG A 472 -0.78 -10.56 -8.59
C ARG A 472 -1.06 -9.07 -8.32
N VAL A 473 -2.32 -8.63 -8.40
CA VAL A 473 -2.72 -7.25 -8.04
C VAL A 473 -2.42 -6.94 -6.58
N VAL A 474 -2.80 -7.84 -5.66
CA VAL A 474 -2.55 -7.66 -4.23
C VAL A 474 -1.05 -7.64 -3.93
N THR A 475 -0.26 -8.52 -4.53
CA THR A 475 1.20 -8.55 -4.37
C THR A 475 1.85 -7.27 -4.87
N MET A 476 1.50 -6.78 -6.07
CA MET A 476 2.05 -5.52 -6.58
C MET A 476 1.59 -4.30 -5.76
N THR A 477 0.33 -4.30 -5.28
CA THR A 477 -0.18 -3.24 -4.38
C THR A 477 0.61 -3.21 -3.08
N TYR A 478 0.88 -4.36 -2.48
CA TYR A 478 1.72 -4.47 -1.30
C TYR A 478 3.15 -4.01 -1.58
N ALA A 479 3.77 -4.43 -2.68
CA ALA A 479 5.12 -4.00 -3.05
C ALA A 479 5.22 -2.46 -3.25
N LYS A 480 4.20 -1.86 -3.87
CA LYS A 480 4.05 -0.41 -4.03
C LYS A 480 3.95 0.30 -2.68
N ILE A 481 3.08 -0.17 -1.79
CA ILE A 481 2.89 0.40 -0.45
C ILE A 481 4.17 0.26 0.38
N HIS A 482 4.73 -0.95 0.45
CA HIS A 482 5.91 -1.23 1.24
C HIS A 482 7.09 -0.36 0.82
N THR A 483 7.33 -0.22 -0.49
CA THR A 483 8.45 0.56 -1.04
C THR A 483 8.17 2.07 -1.02
N GLY A 484 6.95 2.48 -1.34
CA GLY A 484 6.55 3.88 -1.59
C GLY A 484 5.95 4.63 -0.41
N THR A 485 5.67 3.98 0.73
CA THR A 485 5.09 4.64 1.92
C THR A 485 5.72 4.14 3.21
N TRP A 486 5.68 2.82 3.46
CA TRP A 486 6.26 2.24 4.67
C TRP A 486 7.77 2.49 4.77
N THR A 487 8.54 2.19 3.70
CA THR A 487 9.99 2.35 3.71
C THR A 487 10.41 3.82 3.83
N HIS A 488 9.64 4.75 3.24
CA HIS A 488 9.90 6.18 3.36
C HIS A 488 9.83 6.63 4.83
N THR A 489 8.89 6.09 5.61
CA THR A 489 8.71 6.42 7.02
C THR A 489 9.91 5.99 7.87
N LEU A 490 10.45 4.79 7.63
CA LEU A 490 11.62 4.31 8.36
C LEU A 490 12.93 4.97 7.91
N PHE A 491 12.99 5.44 6.67
CA PHE A 491 14.18 6.05 6.08
C PHE A 491 13.84 7.39 5.44
N ALA A 492 13.40 8.35 6.26
CA ALA A 492 13.01 9.70 5.89
C ALA A 492 14.22 10.57 5.49
N ASN A 493 14.90 10.15 4.44
CA ASN A 493 16.04 10.83 3.83
C ASN A 493 15.76 11.05 2.33
N GLU A 494 15.93 12.29 1.85
CA GLU A 494 15.65 12.68 0.46
C GLU A 494 16.33 11.76 -0.58
N ALA A 495 17.57 11.35 -0.35
CA ALA A 495 18.30 10.49 -1.29
C ALA A 495 17.75 9.06 -1.31
N VAL A 496 17.37 8.55 -0.13
CA VAL A 496 16.79 7.21 0.00
C VAL A 496 15.42 7.15 -0.64
N VAL A 497 14.54 8.09 -0.30
CA VAL A 497 13.18 8.22 -0.87
C VAL A 497 13.24 8.36 -2.40
N ASN A 498 14.16 9.18 -2.92
CA ASN A 498 14.35 9.29 -4.37
C ASN A 498 14.86 7.98 -5.01
N GLY A 499 15.72 7.23 -4.32
CA GLY A 499 16.21 5.93 -4.79
C GLY A 499 15.12 4.87 -4.81
N LEU A 500 14.28 4.80 -3.77
CA LEU A 500 13.15 3.87 -3.67
C LEU A 500 12.08 4.19 -4.71
N ASN A 501 11.72 5.47 -4.88
CA ASN A 501 10.83 5.90 -5.94
C ASN A 501 11.40 5.59 -7.34
N ALA A 502 12.72 5.71 -7.54
CA ALA A 502 13.34 5.33 -8.81
C ALA A 502 13.30 3.82 -9.06
N ASN A 503 13.44 2.98 -8.02
CA ASN A 503 13.25 1.54 -8.14
C ASN A 503 11.81 1.21 -8.58
N LEU A 504 10.80 1.87 -8.00
CA LEU A 504 9.40 1.52 -8.25
C LEU A 504 8.82 2.16 -9.51
N PHE A 505 8.96 3.48 -9.65
CA PHE A 505 8.30 4.30 -10.70
C PHE A 505 9.27 4.77 -11.79
N GLY A 506 10.57 4.62 -11.58
CA GLY A 506 11.59 5.20 -12.44
C GLY A 506 11.84 6.69 -12.21
N ARG A 507 13.05 7.13 -12.54
CA ARG A 507 13.47 8.53 -12.39
C ARG A 507 12.67 9.50 -13.29
N ALA A 508 12.09 9.03 -14.39
CA ALA A 508 11.25 9.85 -15.27
C ALA A 508 10.06 10.47 -14.51
N GLU A 509 9.50 9.75 -13.55
CA GLU A 509 8.35 10.16 -12.73
C GLU A 509 8.74 11.08 -11.54
N ARG A 510 10.04 11.39 -11.34
CA ARG A 510 10.52 12.04 -10.10
C ARG A 510 9.84 13.38 -9.77
N LYS A 511 9.43 14.14 -10.79
CA LYS A 511 8.86 15.49 -10.63
C LYS A 511 7.37 15.47 -10.32
N LEU A 512 6.71 14.34 -10.50
CA LEU A 512 5.28 14.20 -10.22
C LEU A 512 5.05 14.08 -8.71
N PRO A 513 3.92 14.59 -8.19
CA PRO A 513 3.45 14.22 -6.87
C PRO A 513 3.36 12.70 -6.70
N HIS A 514 3.50 12.20 -5.48
CA HIS A 514 3.57 10.77 -5.19
C HIS A 514 2.36 9.99 -5.74
N PHE A 515 1.14 10.49 -5.52
CA PHE A 515 -0.09 9.85 -6.00
C PHE A 515 -0.25 9.86 -7.53
N ASP A 516 0.51 10.72 -8.22
CA ASP A 516 0.50 10.83 -9.68
C ASP A 516 1.55 9.93 -10.37
N LYS A 517 2.51 9.40 -9.62
CA LYS A 517 3.55 8.51 -10.15
C LYS A 517 2.92 7.20 -10.63
N LYS A 518 3.44 6.67 -11.74
CA LYS A 518 2.99 5.39 -12.31
C LYS A 518 4.10 4.35 -12.37
N ILE A 519 3.76 3.10 -12.05
CA ILE A 519 4.64 1.94 -12.22
C ILE A 519 4.70 1.54 -13.70
N TYR A 520 3.55 1.56 -14.38
CA TYR A 520 3.43 1.18 -15.78
C TYR A 520 2.89 2.32 -16.66
N ARG A 521 3.59 2.58 -17.76
CA ARG A 521 3.12 3.40 -18.90
C ARG A 521 3.43 2.70 -20.22
N PRO A 522 2.52 2.69 -21.22
CA PRO A 522 2.80 2.11 -22.54
C PRO A 522 4.06 2.66 -23.22
N GLU A 523 4.32 3.95 -23.00
CA GLU A 523 5.41 4.69 -23.64
C GLU A 523 6.78 4.52 -22.97
N GLN A 524 6.87 3.86 -21.81
CA GLN A 524 8.11 3.76 -21.03
C GLN A 524 9.04 2.64 -21.54
N GLY A 525 10.36 2.85 -21.42
CA GLY A 525 11.35 1.81 -21.69
C GLY A 525 11.48 0.81 -20.54
N THR A 526 12.52 -0.02 -20.59
CA THR A 526 12.80 -1.05 -19.57
C THR A 526 14.10 -0.82 -18.81
N ASP A 527 14.71 0.36 -18.95
CA ASP A 527 15.91 0.72 -18.18
C ASP A 527 15.59 0.82 -16.68
N PRO A 528 16.32 0.08 -15.81
CA PRO A 528 15.95 -0.11 -14.41
C PRO A 528 16.09 1.15 -13.53
N ILE A 529 16.77 2.19 -14.00
CA ILE A 529 16.93 3.46 -13.25
C ILE A 529 16.00 4.52 -13.84
N ALA A 530 15.93 4.62 -15.16
CA ALA A 530 15.11 5.63 -15.82
C ALA A 530 13.61 5.32 -15.69
N HIS A 531 13.22 4.05 -15.84
CA HIS A 531 11.83 3.61 -15.92
C HIS A 531 11.39 2.71 -14.75
N GLY A 532 12.32 2.38 -13.86
CA GLY A 532 12.05 1.52 -12.69
C GLY A 532 12.30 0.05 -12.97
N ILE A 533 12.45 -0.72 -11.89
CA ILE A 533 12.57 -2.18 -11.93
C ILE A 533 11.20 -2.86 -11.93
N ALA A 534 10.19 -2.28 -11.27
CA ALA A 534 8.82 -2.78 -11.34
C ALA A 534 8.26 -2.57 -12.75
N ALA A 535 7.52 -3.56 -13.26
CA ALA A 535 7.09 -3.62 -14.67
C ALA A 535 8.23 -3.55 -15.71
N GLY A 536 9.48 -3.66 -15.26
CA GLY A 536 10.68 -3.60 -16.07
C GLY A 536 11.15 -4.97 -16.53
N LYS A 537 12.43 -5.08 -16.88
CA LYS A 537 13.05 -6.35 -17.26
C LYS A 537 13.44 -7.14 -16.00
N VAL A 538 13.09 -8.42 -15.95
CA VAL A 538 13.53 -9.29 -14.86
C VAL A 538 15.05 -9.49 -14.90
N ASP A 539 15.67 -9.50 -13.73
CA ASP A 539 17.09 -9.84 -13.56
C ASP A 539 17.25 -11.35 -13.58
N LYS A 540 18.10 -11.80 -14.52
CA LYS A 540 18.35 -13.19 -14.84
C LYS A 540 19.79 -13.59 -14.47
N ASP A 541 20.52 -12.78 -13.70
CA ASP A 541 21.93 -13.06 -13.44
C ASP A 541 22.12 -14.16 -12.37
N LYS A 542 21.24 -14.22 -11.36
CA LYS A 542 21.30 -15.15 -10.22
C LYS A 542 19.90 -15.54 -9.74
N PRO A 543 19.70 -16.74 -9.16
CA PRO A 543 18.40 -17.15 -8.60
C PRO A 543 17.95 -16.23 -7.46
N GLU A 544 16.65 -16.14 -7.22
CA GLU A 544 16.09 -15.46 -6.04
C GLU A 544 16.21 -16.36 -4.79
N ILE A 545 17.02 -15.93 -3.82
CA ILE A 545 17.24 -16.62 -2.55
C ILE A 545 17.41 -15.57 -1.46
N LYS A 546 16.82 -15.80 -0.29
CA LYS A 546 16.88 -14.89 0.86
C LYS A 546 18.03 -15.28 1.78
N GLY A 547 18.88 -14.30 2.10
CA GLY A 547 20.10 -14.56 2.85
C GLY A 547 19.97 -14.53 4.37
N ASN A 548 20.97 -15.08 5.09
CA ASN A 548 21.12 -14.89 6.54
C ASN A 548 21.20 -13.41 6.92
N PHE A 549 21.81 -12.59 6.05
CA PHE A 549 21.93 -11.16 6.27
C PHE A 549 20.57 -10.46 6.25
N PHE A 550 19.63 -10.91 5.39
CA PHE A 550 18.24 -10.44 5.43
C PHE A 550 17.65 -10.64 6.82
N SER A 551 17.77 -11.86 7.38
CA SER A 551 17.22 -12.13 8.71
C SER A 551 17.77 -11.17 9.78
N LYS A 552 19.06 -10.78 9.72
CA LYS A 552 19.68 -9.86 10.69
C LYS A 552 19.20 -8.43 10.52
N ALA A 553 19.22 -7.94 9.29
CA ALA A 553 18.82 -6.59 8.96
C ALA A 553 17.32 -6.34 9.19
N TYR A 554 16.51 -7.39 9.42
CA TYR A 554 15.07 -7.29 9.72
C TYR A 554 14.72 -7.68 11.17
N ARG A 555 15.67 -8.22 11.95
CA ARG A 555 15.46 -8.54 13.38
C ARG A 555 15.42 -7.33 14.30
N PHE A 556 15.80 -6.13 13.81
CA PHE A 556 15.44 -4.87 14.49
C PHE A 556 13.92 -4.79 14.77
N GLY A 557 13.14 -5.57 14.01
CA GLY A 557 11.73 -5.86 14.22
C GLY A 557 11.37 -6.14 15.67
N HIS A 558 12.15 -6.89 16.46
CA HIS A 558 11.78 -7.21 17.85
C HIS A 558 12.04 -6.07 18.85
N GLN A 559 12.91 -5.11 18.51
CA GLN A 559 13.18 -3.91 19.31
C GLN A 559 12.16 -2.79 19.07
N ILE A 560 11.45 -2.81 17.93
CA ILE A 560 10.45 -1.79 17.58
C ILE A 560 9.04 -2.11 18.10
N TRP A 561 8.84 -3.28 18.73
CA TRP A 561 7.58 -3.61 19.40
C TRP A 561 7.37 -2.81 20.69
N VAL A 562 6.10 -2.52 20.97
CA VAL A 562 5.66 -1.86 22.20
C VAL A 562 5.11 -2.89 23.19
N ASP A 563 5.17 -2.57 24.49
CA ASP A 563 4.53 -3.41 25.51
C ASP A 563 3.01 -3.17 25.60
N GLN A 564 2.57 -1.98 25.21
CA GLN A 564 1.18 -1.52 25.35
C GLN A 564 0.70 -0.89 24.04
N LEU A 565 -0.47 -1.32 23.57
CA LEU A 565 -1.19 -0.68 22.47
C LEU A 565 -2.12 0.41 23.06
N HIS A 566 -2.04 1.63 22.56
CA HIS A 566 -2.94 2.72 22.97
C HIS A 566 -4.25 2.65 22.17
N CYS A 567 -5.38 2.67 22.87
CA CYS A 567 -6.70 2.49 22.28
C CYS A 567 -7.63 3.71 22.46
N PRO A 568 -7.29 4.89 21.89
CA PRO A 568 -8.18 6.06 21.92
C PRO A 568 -9.40 5.88 21.00
N PRO A 569 -10.54 6.55 21.28
CA PRO A 569 -11.65 6.62 20.32
C PRO A 569 -11.21 7.21 18.98
N ILE A 570 -11.83 6.75 17.88
CA ILE A 570 -11.55 7.29 16.54
C ILE A 570 -11.86 8.80 16.51
N GLY A 571 -10.91 9.59 16.02
CA GLY A 571 -10.95 11.06 16.01
C GLY A 571 -10.31 11.72 17.23
N ALA A 572 -10.00 10.98 18.30
CA ALA A 572 -9.31 11.49 19.48
C ALA A 572 -7.80 11.18 19.45
N LYS A 573 -7.00 12.03 20.09
CA LYS A 573 -5.56 11.81 20.31
C LYS A 573 -5.35 11.10 21.66
N PRO A 574 -4.31 10.25 21.82
CA PRO A 574 -3.97 9.66 23.10
C PRO A 574 -3.65 10.71 24.17
N ASP A 575 -4.05 10.42 25.41
CA ASP A 575 -3.78 11.19 26.62
C ASP A 575 -3.50 10.26 27.81
N ALA A 576 -3.27 10.83 29.00
CA ALA A 576 -2.97 10.07 30.21
C ALA A 576 -4.10 9.13 30.68
N GLY A 577 -5.34 9.35 30.22
CA GLY A 577 -6.51 8.51 30.54
C GLY A 577 -6.84 7.48 29.46
N THR A 578 -6.07 7.44 28.37
CA THR A 578 -6.31 6.54 27.25
C THR A 578 -6.14 5.08 27.66
N ARG A 579 -7.12 4.23 27.33
CA ARG A 579 -7.05 2.79 27.57
C ARG A 579 -5.82 2.20 26.87
N THR A 580 -5.03 1.42 27.58
CA THR A 580 -3.94 0.61 27.01
C THR A 580 -4.23 -0.87 27.16
N VAL A 581 -3.71 -1.68 26.23
CA VAL A 581 -3.81 -3.14 26.27
C VAL A 581 -2.42 -3.74 26.12
N ASN A 582 -2.09 -4.71 26.97
CA ASN A 582 -0.79 -5.37 26.94
C ASN A 582 -0.64 -6.21 25.67
N MET A 583 0.51 -6.11 24.99
CA MET A 583 0.76 -6.86 23.76
C MET A 583 0.67 -8.39 23.95
N LYS A 584 0.96 -8.91 25.14
CA LYS A 584 0.80 -10.34 25.46
C LYS A 584 -0.67 -10.80 25.38
N GLU A 585 -1.61 -9.93 25.73
CA GLU A 585 -3.07 -10.18 25.63
C GLU A 585 -3.61 -10.01 24.20
N LEU A 586 -2.77 -9.55 23.26
CA LEU A 586 -3.12 -9.38 21.86
C LEU A 586 -2.60 -10.53 20.98
N ARG A 587 -2.12 -11.62 21.57
CA ARG A 587 -1.53 -12.76 20.83
C ARG A 587 -2.57 -13.80 20.45
N GLU A 588 -2.32 -14.43 19.31
CA GLU A 588 -3.04 -15.62 18.83
C GLU A 588 -4.57 -15.44 18.95
N LEU A 589 -5.32 -16.38 19.55
CA LEU A 589 -6.79 -16.29 19.62
C LEU A 589 -7.33 -15.15 20.48
N ASP A 590 -6.63 -14.74 21.54
CA ASP A 590 -7.04 -13.56 22.32
C ASP A 590 -6.95 -12.29 21.46
N GLY A 591 -5.88 -12.20 20.65
CA GLY A 591 -5.72 -11.17 19.64
C GLY A 591 -6.82 -11.19 18.58
N HIS A 592 -7.19 -12.39 18.11
CA HIS A 592 -8.30 -12.57 17.18
C HIS A 592 -9.62 -12.04 17.75
N GLU A 593 -9.97 -12.43 18.98
CA GLU A 593 -11.19 -11.95 19.64
C GLU A 593 -11.14 -10.45 19.95
N PHE A 594 -9.96 -9.91 20.27
CA PHE A 594 -9.76 -8.46 20.38
C PHE A 594 -10.07 -7.76 19.05
N LEU A 595 -9.50 -8.22 17.94
CA LEU A 595 -9.73 -7.63 16.61
C LEU A 595 -11.22 -7.70 16.22
N ARG A 596 -11.88 -8.83 16.47
CA ARG A 596 -13.31 -9.00 16.22
C ARG A 596 -14.18 -8.03 17.01
N ARG A 597 -13.86 -7.84 18.29
CA ARG A 597 -14.61 -6.98 19.19
C ARG A 597 -14.44 -5.49 18.87
N GLU A 598 -13.20 -5.07 18.61
CA GLU A 598 -12.88 -3.66 18.39
C GLU A 598 -13.17 -3.22 16.95
N GLY A 599 -13.05 -4.13 15.98
CA GLY A 599 -13.20 -3.85 14.56
C GLY A 599 -11.87 -3.49 13.88
N LEU A 600 -11.80 -3.75 12.57
CA LEU A 600 -10.57 -3.63 11.78
C LEU A 600 -10.02 -2.19 11.78
N GLY A 601 -10.88 -1.20 11.55
CA GLY A 601 -10.48 0.21 11.50
C GLY A 601 -10.05 0.75 12.86
N ALA A 602 -10.68 0.31 13.95
CA ALA A 602 -10.26 0.70 15.29
C ALA A 602 -8.83 0.21 15.60
N VAL A 603 -8.51 -1.04 15.30
CA VAL A 603 -7.14 -1.56 15.50
C VAL A 603 -6.11 -0.81 14.67
N TYR A 604 -6.40 -0.47 13.42
CA TYR A 604 -5.55 0.41 12.62
C TYR A 604 -5.38 1.80 13.25
N TYR A 605 -6.47 2.39 13.76
CA TYR A 605 -6.41 3.66 14.47
C TYR A 605 -5.48 3.60 15.68
N TYR A 606 -5.60 2.52 16.48
CA TYR A 606 -4.76 2.28 17.66
C TYR A 606 -3.28 2.17 17.29
N MET A 607 -2.96 1.45 16.21
CA MET A 607 -1.59 1.33 15.70
C MET A 607 -1.02 2.66 15.24
N MET A 608 -1.80 3.49 14.53
CA MET A 608 -1.39 4.81 14.04
C MET A 608 -1.15 5.82 15.18
N HIS A 609 -1.84 5.63 16.30
CA HIS A 609 -1.77 6.49 17.49
C HIS A 609 -0.92 5.90 18.62
N THR A 610 -0.18 4.82 18.36
CA THR A 610 0.84 4.28 19.25
C THR A 610 2.21 4.55 18.63
N ARG A 611 3.15 5.16 19.37
CA ARG A 611 4.51 5.39 18.85
C ARG A 611 5.26 4.06 18.71
N LEU A 612 6.03 3.93 17.64
CA LEU A 612 6.88 2.76 17.42
C LEU A 612 8.02 2.72 18.45
N GLY A 613 8.53 1.55 18.81
CA GLY A 613 9.82 1.45 19.51
C GLY A 613 11.00 1.83 18.61
N ALA A 614 12.08 2.38 19.18
CA ALA A 614 13.32 2.63 18.48
C ALA A 614 14.18 1.34 18.37
N PRO A 615 14.84 1.08 17.23
CA PRO A 615 15.69 -0.10 17.04
C PRO A 615 17.08 0.07 17.67
N VAL A 616 17.12 0.15 19.00
CA VAL A 616 18.31 0.38 19.83
C VAL A 616 18.46 -0.75 20.86
N ALA A 617 19.68 -0.94 21.37
CA ALA A 617 19.93 -1.83 22.48
C ALA A 617 19.10 -1.44 23.72
N GLY A 618 18.70 -2.46 24.49
CA GLY A 618 17.88 -2.32 25.70
C GLY A 618 16.44 -1.91 25.41
N ASN A 619 15.88 -2.32 24.26
CA ASN A 619 14.52 -1.93 23.86
C ASN A 619 13.64 -3.09 23.35
N THR A 620 14.08 -4.34 23.43
CA THR A 620 13.22 -5.50 23.13
C THR A 620 12.07 -5.56 24.13
N ALA A 621 10.83 -5.68 23.63
CA ALA A 621 9.61 -5.73 24.43
C ALA A 621 9.61 -6.90 25.43
N ASP A 622 8.96 -6.73 26.58
CA ASP A 622 9.09 -7.66 27.71
C ASP A 622 8.44 -9.02 27.45
N PHE A 623 7.36 -9.06 26.66
CA PHE A 623 6.69 -10.33 26.33
C PHE A 623 7.57 -11.27 25.50
N PHE A 624 8.66 -10.78 24.89
CA PHE A 624 9.64 -11.60 24.18
C PHE A 624 10.65 -12.31 25.08
N ARG A 625 10.77 -11.93 26.37
CA ARG A 625 11.64 -12.61 27.35
C ARG A 625 11.18 -14.02 27.67
N ASP A 626 9.86 -14.23 27.62
CA ASP A 626 9.17 -15.40 28.12
C ASP A 626 7.96 -15.70 27.22
N MET A 627 8.22 -15.75 25.91
CA MET A 627 7.18 -15.88 24.90
C MET A 627 6.74 -17.34 24.77
N ALA A 628 5.45 -17.60 25.00
CA ALA A 628 4.84 -18.88 24.67
C ALA A 628 4.85 -19.10 23.15
N SER A 629 5.26 -20.28 22.73
CA SER A 629 5.31 -20.73 21.34
C SER A 629 4.73 -22.13 21.23
N GLU A 630 4.57 -22.57 19.99
CA GLU A 630 4.04 -23.87 19.61
C GLU A 630 4.82 -25.09 20.16
N GLU A 631 6.04 -24.87 20.67
CA GLU A 631 6.88 -25.92 21.28
C GLU A 631 7.31 -25.61 22.71
N GLY A 632 6.60 -24.70 23.36
CA GLY A 632 6.88 -24.26 24.71
C GLY A 632 7.42 -22.84 24.75
N VAL A 633 8.28 -22.53 25.70
CA VAL A 633 8.65 -21.15 26.01
C VAL A 633 9.99 -20.80 25.40
N MET A 634 10.07 -19.62 24.80
CA MET A 634 11.31 -19.10 24.23
C MET A 634 11.60 -17.67 24.70
N ASN A 635 12.88 -17.42 24.93
CA ASN A 635 13.44 -16.09 25.05
C ASN A 635 13.93 -15.65 23.66
N MET A 636 13.28 -14.67 23.04
CA MET A 636 13.50 -14.40 21.61
C MET A 636 14.93 -13.97 21.30
N LEU A 637 15.51 -13.05 22.08
CA LEU A 637 16.84 -12.55 21.77
C LEU A 637 17.92 -13.61 21.99
N GLU A 638 17.78 -14.47 23.01
CA GLU A 638 18.66 -15.62 23.18
C GLU A 638 18.61 -16.55 21.97
N GLN A 639 17.41 -16.81 21.42
CA GLN A 639 17.28 -17.57 20.17
C GLN A 639 17.93 -16.87 18.98
N GLU A 640 17.79 -15.56 18.86
CA GLU A 640 18.38 -14.82 17.75
C GLU A 640 19.90 -14.96 17.73
N ILE A 641 20.53 -14.76 18.89
CA ILE A 641 21.98 -14.90 19.05
C ILE A 641 22.38 -16.35 18.77
N ARG A 642 21.67 -17.33 19.35
CA ARG A 642 21.96 -18.76 19.16
C ARG A 642 21.87 -19.17 17.68
N LYS A 643 20.79 -18.76 17.00
CA LYS A 643 20.57 -19.07 15.58
C LYS A 643 21.64 -18.44 14.70
N ASP A 644 22.03 -17.21 15.00
CA ASP A 644 23.10 -16.51 14.26
C ASP A 644 24.45 -17.22 14.39
N ARG A 645 24.82 -17.60 15.62
CA ARG A 645 26.06 -18.34 15.88
C ARG A 645 26.05 -19.71 15.21
N ARG A 646 24.91 -20.43 15.22
CA ARG A 646 24.76 -21.75 14.59
C ARG A 646 24.85 -21.73 13.09
N ARG A 647 24.20 -20.76 12.44
CA ARG A 647 24.28 -20.54 10.98
C ARG A 647 25.60 -19.91 10.55
N GLY A 648 26.62 -19.94 11.40
CA GLY A 648 27.93 -19.38 11.12
C GLY A 648 27.92 -17.97 10.55
N THR A 649 27.04 -17.13 11.09
CA THR A 649 27.05 -15.70 10.77
C THR A 649 28.37 -15.06 11.21
N PRO A 650 28.92 -14.12 10.43
CA PRO A 650 30.14 -13.41 10.80
C PRO A 650 29.99 -12.60 12.10
N SER A 651 31.12 -12.27 12.74
CA SER A 651 31.13 -11.27 13.80
C SER A 651 30.76 -9.88 13.25
N TRP A 652 30.50 -8.92 14.13
CA TRP A 652 30.22 -7.53 13.77
C TRP A 652 31.26 -6.93 12.81
N THR A 653 32.55 -7.11 13.09
CA THR A 653 33.62 -6.56 12.25
C THR A 653 33.67 -7.22 10.87
N ASP A 654 33.37 -8.52 10.77
CA ASP A 654 33.32 -9.22 9.49
C ASP A 654 32.04 -8.89 8.72
N TYR A 655 30.92 -8.65 9.42
CA TYR A 655 29.70 -8.12 8.86
C TYR A 655 29.94 -6.73 8.24
N GLN A 656 30.70 -5.84 8.90
CA GLN A 656 31.10 -4.55 8.31
C GLN A 656 31.94 -4.72 7.03
N LYS A 657 32.94 -5.62 7.05
CA LYS A 657 33.75 -5.94 5.85
C LYS A 657 32.87 -6.43 4.69
N ALA A 658 31.86 -7.24 4.98
CA ALA A 658 30.93 -7.76 3.97
C ALA A 658 30.17 -6.63 3.24
N HIS A 659 29.87 -5.55 3.97
CA HIS A 659 29.22 -4.33 3.45
C HIS A 659 30.21 -3.33 2.84
N ASN A 660 31.47 -3.70 2.65
CA ASN A 660 32.53 -2.78 2.23
C ASN A 660 32.68 -1.55 3.16
N ILE A 661 32.41 -1.75 4.45
CA ILE A 661 32.57 -0.76 5.51
C ILE A 661 33.84 -1.11 6.30
N PRO A 662 34.72 -0.15 6.60
CA PRO A 662 35.88 -0.40 7.44
C PRO A 662 35.47 -0.97 8.80
N PRO A 663 36.12 -2.05 9.27
CA PRO A 663 35.74 -2.70 10.51
C PRO A 663 36.06 -1.82 11.73
N SER A 664 35.23 -1.93 12.75
CA SER A 664 35.45 -1.30 14.05
C SER A 664 36.64 -1.96 14.76
N GLU A 665 37.65 -1.16 15.15
CA GLU A 665 38.84 -1.66 15.86
C GLU A 665 38.72 -1.60 17.39
N THR A 666 37.93 -0.67 17.93
CA THR A 666 37.71 -0.50 19.37
C THR A 666 36.22 -0.34 19.69
N TRP A 667 35.85 -0.48 20.97
CA TRP A 667 34.45 -0.34 21.41
C TRP A 667 33.93 1.08 21.27
N GLU A 668 34.81 2.07 21.41
CA GLU A 668 34.52 3.49 21.28
C GLU A 668 33.96 3.84 19.89
N HIS A 669 34.29 3.06 18.85
CA HIS A 669 33.73 3.23 17.50
C HIS A 669 32.23 2.95 17.38
N LEU A 670 31.57 2.41 18.40
CA LEU A 670 30.12 2.18 18.40
C LEU A 670 29.33 3.41 18.87
N PHE A 671 29.96 4.40 19.48
CA PHE A 671 29.29 5.47 20.22
C PHE A 671 29.59 6.85 19.62
N LEU A 672 28.58 7.73 19.61
CA LEU A 672 28.74 9.12 19.17
C LEU A 672 29.53 9.95 20.20
N ASP A 673 29.35 9.65 21.49
CA ASP A 673 30.11 10.22 22.60
C ASP A 673 30.71 9.10 23.44
N PRO A 674 31.87 8.55 23.05
CA PRO A 674 32.48 7.42 23.75
C PRO A 674 32.93 7.75 25.17
N GLU A 675 33.20 9.01 25.48
CA GLU A 675 33.64 9.46 26.81
C GLU A 675 32.48 9.67 27.80
N SER A 676 31.24 9.61 27.32
CA SER A 676 30.06 9.74 28.19
C SER A 676 30.03 8.63 29.26
N PRO A 677 29.53 8.91 30.47
CA PRO A 677 29.41 7.88 31.52
C PRO A 677 28.60 6.66 31.09
N GLN A 678 27.59 6.85 30.24
CA GLN A 678 26.75 5.77 29.71
C GLN A 678 27.50 4.88 28.73
N SER A 679 28.25 5.48 27.79
CA SER A 679 29.10 4.77 26.84
C SER A 679 30.19 3.99 27.58
N GLN A 680 30.86 4.62 28.55
CA GLN A 680 31.90 3.96 29.35
C GLN A 680 31.38 2.77 30.17
N ALA A 681 30.18 2.86 30.74
CA ALA A 681 29.53 1.74 31.42
C ALA A 681 29.24 0.59 30.45
N THR A 682 28.68 0.90 29.27
CA THR A 682 28.40 -0.11 28.22
C THR A 682 29.68 -0.77 27.72
N ILE A 683 30.74 0.02 27.49
CA ILE A 683 32.07 -0.46 27.10
C ILE A 683 32.68 -1.37 28.16
N ALA A 684 32.52 -1.06 29.45
CA ALA A 684 32.99 -1.92 30.53
C ALA A 684 32.30 -3.28 30.51
N THR A 685 30.97 -3.32 30.36
CA THR A 685 30.21 -4.57 30.20
C THR A 685 30.62 -5.35 28.95
N LEU A 686 30.86 -4.67 27.82
CA LEU A 686 31.36 -5.31 26.60
C LEU A 686 32.74 -5.95 26.79
N LYS A 687 33.66 -5.28 27.49
CA LYS A 687 34.99 -5.82 27.82
C LYS A 687 34.92 -7.04 28.73
N GLU A 688 33.94 -7.08 29.63
CA GLU A 688 33.69 -8.23 30.50
C GLU A 688 33.12 -9.43 29.72
N LEU A 689 32.10 -9.18 28.88
CA LEU A 689 31.41 -10.24 28.14
C LEU A 689 32.20 -10.75 26.93
N TYR A 690 32.96 -9.89 26.26
CA TYR A 690 33.74 -10.21 25.06
C TYR A 690 35.23 -9.90 25.30
N PRO A 691 35.95 -10.72 26.08
CA PRO A 691 37.34 -10.46 26.47
C PRO A 691 38.32 -10.45 25.28
N ASP A 692 37.98 -11.15 24.20
CA ASP A 692 38.76 -11.20 22.95
C ASP A 692 38.57 -9.96 22.05
N GLY A 693 37.77 -8.97 22.49
CA GLY A 693 37.59 -7.69 21.82
C GLY A 693 36.46 -7.66 20.78
N ILE A 694 36.31 -6.50 20.12
CA ILE A 694 35.16 -6.22 19.23
C ILE A 694 35.05 -7.16 18.03
N SER A 695 36.12 -7.85 17.64
CA SER A 695 36.12 -8.83 16.56
C SER A 695 35.30 -10.09 16.85
N THR A 696 34.90 -10.34 18.10
CA THR A 696 34.03 -11.47 18.49
C THR A 696 32.58 -11.05 18.74
N LEU A 697 32.27 -9.75 18.73
CA LEU A 697 30.92 -9.23 18.96
C LEU A 697 29.90 -9.82 17.97
N ASP A 698 28.77 -10.28 18.48
CA ASP A 698 27.67 -10.78 17.65
C ASP A 698 27.09 -9.65 16.78
N ALA A 699 26.93 -9.89 15.47
CA ALA A 699 26.51 -8.84 14.53
C ALA A 699 25.14 -8.22 14.87
N VAL A 700 24.19 -9.01 15.39
CA VAL A 700 22.87 -8.52 15.86
C VAL A 700 22.99 -7.53 17.03
N ILE A 701 24.00 -7.68 17.88
CA ILE A 701 24.28 -6.76 18.98
C ILE A 701 24.98 -5.50 18.45
N GLY A 702 25.93 -5.65 17.52
CA GLY A 702 26.53 -4.50 16.84
C GLY A 702 25.52 -3.61 16.11
N LEU A 703 24.53 -4.22 15.44
CA LEU A 703 23.43 -3.51 14.76
C LEU A 703 22.55 -2.66 15.70
N THR A 704 22.46 -3.03 16.98
CA THR A 704 21.61 -2.32 17.95
C THR A 704 22.39 -1.34 18.82
N LEU A 705 23.67 -1.63 19.09
CA LEU A 705 24.58 -0.77 19.85
C LEU A 705 25.18 0.37 19.03
N ASN A 706 25.42 0.19 17.73
CA ASN A 706 26.06 1.22 16.92
C ASN A 706 25.17 2.47 16.77
N GLU A 707 25.62 3.59 17.35
CA GLU A 707 24.93 4.87 17.34
C GLU A 707 25.14 5.67 16.05
N HIS A 708 26.09 5.29 15.20
CA HIS A 708 26.40 5.95 13.92
C HIS A 708 25.35 5.62 12.83
N ARG A 709 24.09 6.01 13.06
CA ARG A 709 23.02 5.90 12.07
C ARG A 709 23.11 7.06 11.05
N PRO A 710 22.93 6.81 9.75
CA PRO A 710 22.82 7.90 8.78
C PRO A 710 21.61 8.78 9.06
N GLU A 711 21.69 10.06 8.71
CA GLU A 711 20.62 11.04 8.95
C GLU A 711 19.29 10.59 8.30
N GLY A 712 18.23 10.56 9.11
CA GLY A 712 16.88 10.17 8.69
C GLY A 712 16.64 8.65 8.61
N LEU A 713 17.61 7.80 8.98
CA LEU A 713 17.44 6.34 8.96
C LEU A 713 17.18 5.77 10.36
N ALA A 714 16.20 4.87 10.46
CA ALA A 714 15.92 4.14 11.69
C ALA A 714 17.04 3.15 12.07
N ILE A 715 17.74 2.56 11.11
CA ILE A 715 18.76 1.51 11.33
C ILE A 715 20.16 1.96 10.90
N THR A 716 21.18 1.17 11.26
CA THR A 716 22.57 1.45 10.90
C THR A 716 22.80 1.36 9.38
N ASN A 717 23.91 1.92 8.90
CA ASN A 717 24.26 1.88 7.49
C ASN A 717 24.46 0.44 6.97
N GLU A 718 25.01 -0.46 7.79
CA GLU A 718 25.17 -1.89 7.48
C GLU A 718 23.81 -2.54 7.23
N GLY A 719 22.88 -2.42 8.18
CA GLY A 719 21.52 -2.96 8.05
C GLY A 719 20.77 -2.36 6.86
N PHE A 720 20.92 -1.04 6.64
CA PHE A 720 20.30 -0.36 5.50
C PHE A 720 20.86 -0.83 4.15
N GLN A 721 22.16 -1.08 4.05
CA GLN A 721 22.74 -1.62 2.82
C GLN A 721 22.15 -2.99 2.50
N THR A 722 22.10 -3.92 3.46
CA THR A 722 21.40 -5.20 3.29
C THR A 722 19.96 -4.97 2.84
N PHE A 723 19.23 -4.06 3.51
CA PHE A 723 17.86 -3.72 3.15
C PHE A 723 17.72 -3.32 1.68
N VAL A 724 18.58 -2.44 1.18
CA VAL A 724 18.54 -1.94 -0.22
C VAL A 724 18.78 -3.07 -1.23
N GLN A 725 19.71 -3.99 -0.96
CA GLN A 725 19.94 -5.13 -1.85
C GLN A 725 18.74 -6.08 -1.86
N GLU A 726 18.23 -6.46 -0.68
CA GLU A 726 17.11 -7.38 -0.57
C GLU A 726 15.81 -6.79 -1.13
N ALA A 727 15.53 -5.51 -0.85
CA ALA A 727 14.37 -4.80 -1.40
C ALA A 727 14.41 -4.69 -2.92
N THR A 728 15.60 -4.46 -3.50
CA THR A 728 15.77 -4.47 -4.95
C THR A 728 15.55 -5.88 -5.51
N SER A 729 16.17 -6.91 -4.90
CA SER A 729 16.11 -8.30 -5.41
C SER A 729 14.68 -8.82 -5.50
N ARG A 730 13.88 -8.62 -4.42
CA ARG A 730 12.49 -9.09 -4.33
C ARG A 730 11.61 -8.66 -5.49
N ILE A 731 11.82 -7.44 -6.00
CA ILE A 731 11.10 -6.95 -7.19
C ILE A 731 11.83 -7.43 -8.44
N ARG A 732 13.13 -7.11 -8.56
CA ARG A 732 13.88 -7.23 -9.81
C ARG A 732 14.02 -8.68 -10.31
N LYS A 733 14.06 -9.67 -9.41
CA LYS A 733 14.14 -11.10 -9.79
C LYS A 733 12.78 -11.78 -9.93
N ASN A 734 11.68 -11.13 -9.54
CA ASN A 734 10.33 -11.72 -9.62
C ASN A 734 9.67 -11.38 -10.97
N PRO A 735 9.45 -12.36 -11.87
CA PRO A 735 8.83 -12.10 -13.18
C PRO A 735 7.45 -11.47 -13.09
N TYR A 736 6.65 -11.81 -12.07
CA TYR A 736 5.29 -11.30 -11.90
C TYR A 736 5.23 -9.84 -11.42
N LEU A 737 6.32 -9.32 -10.87
CA LEU A 737 6.47 -7.89 -10.53
C LEU A 737 7.25 -7.09 -11.59
N THR A 738 7.79 -7.77 -12.60
CA THR A 738 8.64 -7.18 -13.64
C THR A 738 8.06 -7.45 -15.01
N GLU A 739 8.64 -8.35 -15.79
CA GLU A 739 8.30 -8.50 -17.19
C GLU A 739 6.86 -8.96 -17.40
N LYS A 740 6.28 -9.75 -16.49
CA LYS A 740 4.87 -10.18 -16.58
C LYS A 740 3.89 -9.16 -15.96
N TRP A 741 4.32 -7.99 -15.48
CA TRP A 741 3.40 -6.95 -15.03
C TRP A 741 3.02 -6.01 -16.18
N ARG A 742 2.18 -6.49 -17.09
CA ARG A 742 1.74 -5.77 -18.30
C ARG A 742 0.24 -6.01 -18.59
N PRO A 743 -0.45 -5.11 -19.31
CA PRO A 743 -1.87 -5.28 -19.62
C PRO A 743 -2.20 -6.60 -20.34
N ASP A 744 -1.32 -7.12 -21.20
CA ASP A 744 -1.49 -8.40 -21.90
C ASP A 744 -1.30 -9.63 -20.99
N GLU A 745 -0.87 -9.43 -19.75
CA GLU A 745 -0.60 -10.50 -18.77
C GLU A 745 -1.51 -10.42 -17.53
N VAL A 746 -1.96 -9.22 -17.15
CA VAL A 746 -2.84 -8.99 -15.97
C VAL A 746 -4.10 -8.18 -16.25
N SER A 747 -4.25 -7.58 -17.43
CA SER A 747 -5.28 -6.60 -17.84
C SER A 747 -5.01 -5.15 -17.45
N TRP A 748 -5.57 -4.22 -18.21
CA TRP A 748 -5.61 -2.79 -17.88
C TRP A 748 -6.34 -2.51 -16.58
N THR A 749 -7.38 -3.30 -16.26
CA THR A 749 -8.10 -3.20 -14.99
C THR A 749 -7.15 -3.44 -13.82
N ALA A 750 -6.36 -4.52 -13.86
CA ALA A 750 -5.37 -4.83 -12.82
C ALA A 750 -4.29 -3.75 -12.69
N ILE A 751 -3.77 -3.25 -13.82
CA ILE A 751 -2.80 -2.14 -13.82
C ILE A 751 -3.40 -0.93 -13.11
N ASN A 752 -4.59 -0.47 -13.53
CA ASN A 752 -5.18 0.76 -13.00
C ASN A 752 -5.53 0.66 -11.50
N LEU A 753 -5.95 -0.52 -11.03
CA LEU A 753 -6.18 -0.77 -9.61
C LEU A 753 -4.91 -0.50 -8.78
N VAL A 754 -3.79 -1.11 -9.16
CA VAL A 754 -2.51 -0.91 -8.50
C VAL A 754 -2.05 0.54 -8.59
N GLU A 755 -2.22 1.17 -9.75
CA GLU A 755 -1.81 2.56 -9.93
C GLU A 755 -2.60 3.53 -9.05
N ALA A 756 -3.87 3.24 -8.80
CA ALA A 756 -4.75 4.10 -8.02
C ALA A 756 -4.70 3.84 -6.51
N ILE A 757 -4.45 2.60 -6.08
CA ILE A 757 -4.56 2.20 -4.67
C ILE A 757 -3.23 2.40 -3.93
N ASP A 758 -3.35 2.93 -2.72
CA ASP A 758 -2.31 3.07 -1.69
C ASP A 758 -2.88 2.60 -0.35
N LYS A 759 -2.09 2.71 0.73
CA LYS A 759 -2.48 2.20 2.04
C LYS A 759 -3.72 2.92 2.56
N GLU A 760 -3.80 4.23 2.38
CA GLU A 760 -4.88 5.07 2.86
C GLU A 760 -6.19 4.74 2.14
N LYS A 761 -6.14 4.46 0.83
CA LYS A 761 -7.30 3.97 0.07
C LYS A 761 -7.73 2.57 0.47
N LEU A 762 -6.80 1.67 0.80
CA LEU A 762 -7.16 0.35 1.35
C LEU A 762 -7.94 0.51 2.66
N LEU A 763 -7.46 1.36 3.57
CA LEU A 763 -8.13 1.66 4.82
C LEU A 763 -9.50 2.30 4.59
N TYR A 764 -9.60 3.27 3.68
CA TYR A 764 -10.88 3.91 3.32
C TYR A 764 -11.90 2.92 2.75
N LEU A 765 -11.42 1.98 1.92
CA LEU A 765 -12.26 0.96 1.28
C LEU A 765 -12.78 -0.06 2.31
N HIS A 766 -11.88 -0.61 3.13
CA HIS A 766 -12.14 -1.78 3.97
C HIS A 766 -12.44 -1.48 5.44
N CYS A 767 -12.24 -0.24 5.88
CA CYS A 767 -12.53 0.25 7.23
C CYS A 767 -13.47 1.46 7.17
N PRO A 768 -14.79 1.26 6.93
CA PRO A 768 -15.76 2.36 6.83
C PRO A 768 -15.73 3.34 8.00
N GLU A 769 -15.45 2.87 9.21
CA GLU A 769 -15.33 3.64 10.44
C GLU A 769 -14.17 4.66 10.43
N LEU A 770 -13.19 4.50 9.53
CA LEU A 770 -12.07 5.43 9.39
C LEU A 770 -12.28 6.48 8.29
N ARG A 771 -13.35 6.40 7.49
CA ARG A 771 -13.51 7.25 6.29
C ARG A 771 -13.48 8.74 6.60
N ASP A 772 -14.25 9.16 7.59
CA ASP A 772 -14.33 10.57 7.98
C ASP A 772 -12.98 11.08 8.50
N TRP A 773 -12.34 10.30 9.38
CA TRP A 773 -11.01 10.63 9.88
C TRP A 773 -9.98 10.70 8.76
N LEU A 774 -9.98 9.75 7.82
CA LEU A 774 -9.07 9.75 6.68
C LEU A 774 -9.27 10.99 5.79
N LEU A 775 -10.48 11.51 5.65
CA LEU A 775 -10.75 12.73 4.87
C LEU A 775 -10.28 14.01 5.58
N THR A 776 -10.17 13.98 6.91
CA THR A 776 -9.80 15.15 7.73
C THR A 776 -8.41 15.02 8.39
N ARG A 777 -7.66 13.96 8.09
CA ARG A 777 -6.37 13.67 8.73
C ARG A 777 -5.35 14.77 8.46
N GLU A 778 -4.55 15.10 9.46
CA GLU A 778 -3.49 16.12 9.35
C GLU A 778 -2.17 15.55 8.78
N THR A 779 -1.97 14.23 8.87
CA THR A 779 -0.81 13.50 8.33
C THR A 779 -1.29 12.56 7.23
N VAL A 780 -0.69 12.62 6.04
CA VAL A 780 -1.17 11.84 4.89
C VAL A 780 -0.82 10.37 5.04
N ASN A 781 0.41 10.07 5.46
CA ASN A 781 0.98 8.73 5.51
C ASN A 781 0.64 8.02 6.84
N SER A 782 -0.12 6.94 6.75
CA SER A 782 -0.59 6.16 7.91
C SER A 782 0.50 5.42 8.69
N TYR A 783 1.74 5.42 8.23
CA TYR A 783 2.88 4.87 8.98
C TYR A 783 3.58 5.92 9.85
N GLU A 784 3.39 7.22 9.61
CA GLU A 784 3.84 8.27 10.52
C GLU A 784 2.94 8.32 11.77
N TYR A 785 3.48 8.81 12.88
CA TYR A 785 2.74 8.89 14.15
C TYR A 785 1.60 9.92 14.08
N ALA A 786 0.35 9.45 14.09
CA ALA A 786 -0.83 10.30 13.89
C ALA A 786 -1.26 11.09 15.14
N GLY A 787 -0.61 10.89 16.29
CA GLY A 787 -0.91 11.65 17.51
C GLY A 787 -0.47 13.12 17.44
N THR A 788 0.45 13.46 16.53
CA THR A 788 0.92 14.82 16.24
C THR A 788 0.62 15.20 14.79
N ASN A 789 1.04 16.37 14.34
CA ASN A 789 0.85 16.79 12.95
C ASN A 789 2.07 17.52 12.36
N PRO A 790 2.24 17.57 11.03
CA PRO A 790 3.42 18.16 10.38
C PRO A 790 3.54 19.67 10.55
N ARG A 791 2.42 20.38 10.80
CA ARG A 791 2.41 21.84 10.96
C ARG A 791 3.01 22.24 12.31
N ASP A 792 2.62 21.52 13.37
CA ASP A 792 2.93 21.86 14.75
C ASP A 792 4.15 21.07 15.28
N ASN A 793 4.50 19.93 14.66
CA ASN A 793 5.60 19.04 15.06
C ASN A 793 6.41 18.59 13.82
N PRO A 794 7.05 19.51 13.08
CA PRO A 794 7.70 19.21 11.80
C PRO A 794 8.82 18.15 11.90
N GLU A 795 9.51 18.06 13.03
CA GLU A 795 10.56 17.08 13.30
C GLU A 795 10.04 15.63 13.42
N GLU A 796 8.78 15.47 13.81
CA GLU A 796 8.13 14.15 13.87
C GLU A 796 7.55 13.72 12.53
N HIS A 797 7.34 14.65 11.59
CA HIS A 797 6.75 14.41 10.26
C HIS A 797 7.66 14.87 9.11
N PRO A 798 8.93 14.42 9.06
CA PRO A 798 9.92 14.95 8.12
C PRO A 798 9.57 14.73 6.66
N LEU A 799 8.75 13.70 6.32
CA LEU A 799 8.42 13.42 4.92
C LEU A 799 7.68 14.60 4.27
N GLU A 800 6.69 15.15 4.98
CA GLU A 800 5.89 16.27 4.53
C GLU A 800 6.53 17.61 4.89
N SER A 801 7.00 17.75 6.14
CA SER A 801 7.44 19.04 6.69
C SER A 801 8.69 19.59 5.99
N THR A 802 9.61 18.71 5.57
CA THR A 802 10.84 19.11 4.87
C THR A 802 10.70 19.00 3.34
N GLY A 803 9.52 18.66 2.83
CA GLY A 803 9.26 18.49 1.40
C GLY A 803 10.03 17.33 0.74
N ILE A 804 10.41 16.30 1.51
CA ILE A 804 11.02 15.07 0.97
C ILE A 804 10.03 14.36 0.04
N ILE A 805 8.74 14.39 0.38
CA ILE A 805 7.63 13.91 -0.45
C ILE A 805 6.63 15.04 -0.69
N VAL A 806 6.19 15.15 -1.94
CA VAL A 806 4.99 15.90 -2.30
C VAL A 806 3.91 14.88 -2.63
N TRP A 807 2.93 14.70 -1.76
CA TRP A 807 1.91 13.64 -1.92
C TRP A 807 1.02 13.88 -3.14
N GLY A 808 0.53 15.12 -3.32
CA GLY A 808 -0.46 15.48 -4.35
C GLY A 808 -1.89 15.40 -3.83
N GLU A 809 -2.85 15.78 -4.66
CA GLU A 809 -4.27 15.64 -4.32
C GLU A 809 -4.69 14.17 -4.45
N GLN A 810 -5.38 13.65 -3.43
CA GLN A 810 -5.84 12.27 -3.40
C GLN A 810 -7.38 12.24 -3.44
N ASN A 811 -7.96 11.67 -4.50
CA ASN A 811 -9.38 11.33 -4.49
C ASN A 811 -9.58 9.95 -3.84
N MET A 812 -10.05 9.93 -2.59
CA MET A 812 -10.26 8.71 -1.80
C MET A 812 -11.31 7.74 -2.39
N ARG A 813 -12.13 8.20 -3.35
CA ARG A 813 -13.16 7.39 -4.02
C ARG A 813 -12.74 6.89 -5.40
N ASP A 814 -11.58 7.33 -5.90
CA ASP A 814 -11.04 6.88 -7.18
C ASP A 814 -10.08 5.69 -6.98
N PHE A 815 -10.54 4.50 -7.37
CA PHE A 815 -9.76 3.26 -7.33
C PHE A 815 -9.23 2.83 -8.71
N GLY A 816 -9.20 3.73 -9.70
CA GLY A 816 -8.63 3.45 -11.03
C GLY A 816 -9.58 2.74 -12.00
N LEU A 817 -10.85 2.59 -11.66
CA LEU A 817 -11.82 1.85 -12.48
C LEU A 817 -12.60 2.72 -13.48
N GLY A 818 -12.28 4.02 -13.53
CA GLY A 818 -12.91 5.00 -14.41
C GLY A 818 -14.25 5.53 -13.88
N ASP A 819 -14.69 6.67 -14.40
CA ASP A 819 -15.81 7.42 -13.83
C ASP A 819 -17.13 6.64 -13.86
N ALA A 820 -17.43 5.92 -14.94
CA ALA A 820 -18.66 5.11 -15.02
C ALA A 820 -18.78 4.03 -13.94
N TRP A 821 -17.65 3.41 -13.54
CA TRP A 821 -17.67 2.40 -12.48
C TRP A 821 -17.67 3.05 -11.09
N LYS A 822 -16.96 4.18 -10.90
CA LYS A 822 -17.04 4.99 -9.68
C LYS A 822 -18.48 5.44 -9.43
N ASP A 823 -19.16 5.92 -10.46
CA ASP A 823 -20.54 6.39 -10.44
C ASP A 823 -21.51 5.25 -10.06
N ALA A 824 -21.25 4.02 -10.50
CA ALA A 824 -22.08 2.86 -10.18
C ALA A 824 -21.86 2.29 -8.76
N HIS A 825 -20.69 2.47 -8.15
CA HIS A 825 -20.29 1.75 -6.92
C HIS A 825 -19.99 2.62 -5.70
N PHE A 826 -19.53 3.87 -5.90
CA PHE A 826 -19.10 4.76 -4.81
C PHE A 826 -19.91 6.05 -4.72
N HIS A 827 -20.81 6.27 -5.68
CA HIS A 827 -21.77 7.35 -5.66
C HIS A 827 -23.18 6.77 -5.44
N PRO A 828 -23.77 6.87 -4.23
CA PRO A 828 -25.22 6.93 -4.12
C PRO A 828 -25.65 8.30 -4.66
N GLY A 829 -25.63 8.45 -5.99
CA GLY A 829 -25.85 9.74 -6.65
C GLY A 829 -25.13 9.86 -7.97
N VAL A 830 -25.80 9.34 -9.01
CA VAL A 830 -25.75 9.77 -10.42
C VAL A 830 -25.15 11.18 -10.60
N PRO A 831 -24.29 11.46 -11.61
CA PRO A 831 -24.00 12.85 -11.97
C PRO A 831 -25.32 13.55 -12.24
N ASN A 832 -25.71 14.50 -11.38
CA ASN A 832 -27.06 15.07 -11.35
C ASN A 832 -27.51 15.50 -12.76
N ASP A 833 -28.47 14.78 -13.33
CA ASP A 833 -29.09 15.07 -14.62
C ASP A 833 -30.23 16.08 -14.41
N MET A 834 -29.90 17.23 -13.78
CA MET A 834 -30.82 18.36 -13.64
C MET A 834 -30.68 19.32 -14.83
N LEU A 835 -31.77 19.53 -15.56
CA LEU A 835 -31.82 20.34 -16.78
C LEU A 835 -32.82 21.48 -16.62
N ARG A 836 -32.49 22.67 -17.12
CA ARG A 836 -33.51 23.68 -17.41
C ARG A 836 -34.23 23.28 -18.70
N ILE A 837 -35.55 23.28 -18.68
CA ILE A 837 -36.40 23.02 -19.83
C ILE A 837 -37.32 24.22 -20.00
N GLU A 838 -37.26 24.85 -21.17
CA GLU A 838 -38.11 25.97 -21.54
C GLU A 838 -39.26 25.46 -22.42
N HIS A 839 -40.48 25.91 -22.13
CA HIS A 839 -41.65 25.67 -22.96
C HIS A 839 -42.52 26.93 -22.98
N GLY A 840 -42.60 27.60 -24.14
CA GLY A 840 -43.21 28.93 -24.25
C GLY A 840 -42.35 30.00 -23.55
N GLN A 841 -42.94 30.74 -22.60
CA GLN A 841 -42.23 31.74 -21.78
C GLN A 841 -41.78 31.18 -20.42
N GLU A 842 -42.20 29.97 -20.08
CA GLU A 842 -41.95 29.34 -18.78
C GLU A 842 -40.64 28.54 -18.79
N THR A 843 -39.98 28.45 -17.64
CA THR A 843 -38.78 27.64 -17.46
C THR A 843 -38.93 26.73 -16.25
N TYR A 844 -38.65 25.46 -16.47
CA TYR A 844 -38.73 24.39 -15.46
C TYR A 844 -37.33 23.85 -15.19
N VAL A 845 -37.03 23.50 -13.95
CA VAL A 845 -35.87 22.68 -13.61
C VAL A 845 -36.34 21.24 -13.47
N VAL A 846 -35.87 20.36 -14.35
CA VAL A 846 -36.21 18.94 -14.35
C VAL A 846 -35.05 18.15 -13.78
N ASP A 847 -35.30 17.47 -12.66
CA ASP A 847 -34.38 16.50 -12.07
C ASP A 847 -34.69 15.11 -12.59
N LEU A 848 -33.86 14.60 -13.50
CA LEU A 848 -34.01 13.24 -14.04
C LEU A 848 -33.62 12.15 -13.04
N THR A 849 -32.83 12.48 -12.01
CA THR A 849 -32.40 11.54 -10.98
C THR A 849 -33.54 11.24 -10.01
N ASP A 850 -34.15 12.27 -9.42
CA ASP A 850 -35.27 12.12 -8.49
C ASP A 850 -36.64 12.13 -9.20
N ARG A 851 -36.65 12.28 -10.53
CA ARG A 851 -37.83 12.40 -11.41
C ARG A 851 -38.79 13.52 -10.99
N GLN A 852 -38.23 14.67 -10.62
CA GLN A 852 -38.97 15.83 -10.15
C GLN A 852 -38.92 16.97 -11.16
N VAL A 853 -39.92 17.86 -11.09
CA VAL A 853 -39.95 19.11 -11.85
C VAL A 853 -40.14 20.24 -10.86
N LEU A 854 -39.30 21.25 -10.93
CA LEU A 854 -39.36 22.45 -10.11
C LEU A 854 -39.66 23.66 -11.00
N ALA A 855 -40.43 24.62 -10.49
CA ALA A 855 -40.80 25.83 -11.22
C ALA A 855 -40.85 27.05 -10.29
N ASP A 856 -40.58 28.24 -10.80
CA ASP A 856 -40.65 29.47 -10.00
C ASP A 856 -42.12 29.86 -9.74
N PHE A 857 -42.65 29.47 -8.58
CA PHE A 857 -44.04 29.77 -8.20
C PHE A 857 -44.27 31.23 -7.80
N GLU A 858 -43.22 31.93 -7.37
CA GLU A 858 -43.33 33.30 -6.83
C GLU A 858 -43.07 34.37 -7.90
N GLY A 859 -42.65 33.97 -9.10
CA GLY A 859 -42.36 34.86 -10.22
C GLY A 859 -41.15 35.77 -9.99
N GLN A 860 -40.19 35.32 -9.16
CA GLN A 860 -39.02 36.08 -8.73
C GLN A 860 -37.80 35.89 -9.64
N GLY A 861 -37.92 35.09 -10.69
CA GLY A 861 -36.84 34.68 -11.59
C GLY A 861 -35.93 33.59 -11.01
N ARG A 862 -36.32 32.90 -9.92
CA ARG A 862 -35.49 31.89 -9.23
C ARG A 862 -36.31 30.69 -8.76
N VAL A 863 -35.70 29.51 -8.82
CA VAL A 863 -36.26 28.21 -8.41
C VAL A 863 -35.51 27.70 -7.18
N HIS A 864 -36.22 27.25 -6.16
CA HIS A 864 -35.68 26.68 -4.92
C HIS A 864 -36.01 25.18 -4.82
N GLY A 865 -35.27 24.45 -3.99
CA GLY A 865 -35.53 23.01 -3.77
C GLY A 865 -36.92 22.69 -3.20
N ARG A 866 -37.61 23.68 -2.61
CA ARG A 866 -39.00 23.55 -2.14
C ARG A 866 -40.04 23.73 -3.25
N ASP A 867 -39.65 24.25 -4.40
CA ASP A 867 -40.57 24.65 -5.47
C ASP A 867 -40.90 23.48 -6.41
N VAL A 868 -41.11 22.29 -5.82
CA VAL A 868 -41.47 21.07 -6.54
C VAL A 868 -42.92 21.15 -7.02
N LEU A 869 -43.17 20.86 -8.30
CA LEU A 869 -44.50 20.75 -8.87
C LEU A 869 -45.18 19.46 -8.42
N PHE A 870 -46.23 19.60 -7.62
CA PHE A 870 -47.08 18.49 -7.17
C PHE A 870 -48.27 18.24 -8.11
N GLU A 871 -48.71 19.25 -8.85
CA GLU A 871 -49.76 19.20 -9.86
C GLU A 871 -49.20 19.60 -11.23
N ASP A 872 -49.86 19.16 -12.31
CA ASP A 872 -49.43 19.45 -13.67
C ASP A 872 -49.81 20.89 -14.07
N PRO A 873 -48.87 21.70 -14.61
CA PRO A 873 -49.16 23.03 -15.13
C PRO A 873 -50.23 23.02 -16.26
N PRO A 874 -51.00 24.12 -16.42
CA PRO A 874 -51.90 24.25 -17.56
C PRO A 874 -51.15 24.14 -18.90
N GLY A 875 -51.50 23.13 -19.71
CA GLY A 875 -50.96 22.95 -21.06
C GLY A 875 -49.65 22.14 -21.16
N VAL A 876 -49.04 21.72 -20.05
CA VAL A 876 -47.83 20.87 -20.03
C VAL A 876 -47.89 19.92 -18.84
N THR A 877 -47.69 18.61 -19.05
CA THR A 877 -47.64 17.66 -17.93
C THR A 877 -46.21 17.48 -17.42
N ARG A 878 -46.03 17.13 -16.13
CA ARG A 878 -44.71 16.76 -15.59
C ARG A 878 -44.10 15.57 -16.34
N ARG A 879 -44.94 14.67 -16.85
CA ARG A 879 -44.51 13.53 -17.66
C ARG A 879 -43.87 13.99 -18.97
N ASP A 880 -44.46 14.99 -19.62
CA ASP A 880 -43.93 15.54 -20.89
C ASP A 880 -42.61 16.28 -20.66
N LEU A 881 -42.48 17.02 -19.55
CA LEU A 881 -41.22 17.68 -19.15
C LEU A 881 -40.09 16.68 -18.86
N LEU A 882 -40.39 15.60 -18.13
CA LEU A 882 -39.42 14.54 -17.86
C LEU A 882 -39.00 13.80 -19.14
N ALA A 883 -39.95 13.53 -20.04
CA ALA A 883 -39.68 12.87 -21.32
C ALA A 883 -38.83 13.75 -22.26
N ALA A 884 -39.18 15.03 -22.37
CA ALA A 884 -38.41 16.00 -23.15
C ALA A 884 -36.98 16.19 -22.61
N ALA A 885 -36.83 16.29 -21.28
CA ALA A 885 -35.51 16.38 -20.63
C ALA A 885 -34.65 15.14 -20.90
N GLN A 886 -35.23 13.95 -20.81
CA GLN A 886 -34.55 12.69 -21.12
C GLN A 886 -34.10 12.65 -22.60
N ALA A 887 -34.98 13.02 -23.53
CA ALA A 887 -34.67 13.06 -24.96
C ALA A 887 -33.53 14.05 -25.28
N ILE A 888 -33.52 15.21 -24.62
CA ILE A 888 -32.43 16.19 -24.72
C ILE A 888 -31.11 15.60 -24.22
N ARG A 889 -31.13 14.91 -23.08
CA ARG A 889 -29.94 14.32 -22.46
C ARG A 889 -29.31 13.22 -23.32
N GLU A 890 -30.14 12.38 -23.91
CA GLU A 890 -29.70 11.28 -24.78
C GLU A 890 -29.13 11.78 -26.11
N ALA A 891 -29.70 12.85 -26.65
CA ALA A 891 -29.25 13.42 -27.92
C ALA A 891 -27.98 14.27 -27.82
N ALA A 892 -27.71 14.88 -26.66
CA ALA A 892 -26.54 15.73 -26.47
C ALA A 892 -25.91 15.55 -25.08
N ARG A 893 -24.63 15.13 -25.05
CA ARG A 893 -23.86 14.97 -23.80
C ARG A 893 -23.75 16.27 -22.98
N TYR A 894 -23.80 17.44 -23.63
CA TYR A 894 -23.86 18.76 -23.00
C TYR A 894 -24.93 19.60 -23.72
N PRO A 895 -26.20 19.52 -23.30
CA PRO A 895 -27.30 20.12 -24.06
C PRO A 895 -27.26 21.64 -23.98
N TRP A 896 -27.10 22.31 -25.13
CA TRP A 896 -27.01 23.77 -25.25
C TRP A 896 -28.35 24.49 -25.14
N PRO A 897 -28.39 25.77 -24.74
CA PRO A 897 -29.65 26.51 -24.66
C PRO A 897 -30.26 26.63 -26.07
N GLY A 898 -31.57 26.45 -26.18
CA GLY A 898 -32.30 26.46 -27.46
C GLY A 898 -32.27 25.14 -28.24
N PHE A 899 -31.66 24.07 -27.70
CA PHE A 899 -31.73 22.73 -28.30
C PHE A 899 -33.14 22.16 -28.15
N GLU A 900 -33.87 21.94 -29.25
CA GLU A 900 -35.21 21.36 -29.22
C GLU A 900 -35.15 19.86 -28.89
N ALA A 901 -36.03 19.41 -28.00
CA ALA A 901 -36.11 18.03 -27.55
C ALA A 901 -36.56 17.11 -28.70
N PRO A 902 -35.75 16.11 -29.09
CA PRO A 902 -36.12 15.20 -30.18
C PRO A 902 -37.44 14.47 -29.88
N GLY A 903 -38.39 14.59 -30.80
CA GLY A 903 -39.73 13.97 -30.65
C GLY A 903 -40.68 14.71 -29.70
N HIS A 904 -40.27 15.84 -29.11
CA HIS A 904 -41.07 16.65 -28.18
C HIS A 904 -41.07 18.13 -28.62
N PRO A 905 -41.83 18.48 -29.68
CA PRO A 905 -41.80 19.82 -30.27
C PRO A 905 -42.27 20.89 -29.28
N GLY A 906 -41.57 22.03 -29.27
CA GLY A 906 -41.84 23.15 -28.38
C GLY A 906 -41.17 23.09 -27.00
N PHE A 907 -40.56 21.95 -26.63
CA PHE A 907 -39.70 21.84 -25.46
C PHE A 907 -38.25 22.03 -25.86
N VAL A 908 -37.57 23.00 -25.25
CA VAL A 908 -36.18 23.30 -25.56
C VAL A 908 -35.31 23.28 -24.31
N SER A 909 -34.06 22.86 -24.46
CA SER A 909 -33.08 22.93 -23.39
C SER A 909 -32.81 24.39 -23.02
N GLY A 910 -32.88 24.71 -21.74
CA GLY A 910 -32.44 25.96 -21.14
C GLY A 910 -31.04 25.91 -20.51
N TRP A 911 -30.29 24.81 -20.75
CA TRP A 911 -28.98 24.43 -20.17
C TRP A 911 -29.02 23.50 -18.96
N GLN A 912 -27.97 22.70 -18.79
CA GLN A 912 -27.76 21.84 -17.62
C GLN A 912 -27.39 22.67 -16.37
N LEU A 913 -27.92 22.30 -15.20
CA LEU A 913 -27.53 22.94 -13.94
C LEU A 913 -26.07 22.61 -13.60
N THR A 914 -25.36 23.59 -13.03
CA THR A 914 -24.00 23.38 -12.53
C THR A 914 -24.03 22.64 -11.18
N GLN A 915 -22.95 21.98 -10.78
CA GLN A 915 -22.91 21.28 -9.49
C GLN A 915 -23.20 22.22 -8.30
N GLU A 916 -22.73 23.48 -8.36
CA GLU A 916 -23.03 24.49 -7.35
C GLU A 916 -24.52 24.86 -7.32
N GLU A 917 -25.16 24.97 -8.49
CA GLU A 917 -26.61 25.19 -8.59
C GLU A 917 -27.40 24.01 -8.02
N VAL A 918 -26.95 22.79 -8.30
CA VAL A 918 -27.55 21.59 -7.72
C VAL A 918 -27.37 21.55 -6.20
N ASP A 919 -26.17 21.82 -5.69
CA ASP A 919 -25.89 21.88 -4.25
C ASP A 919 -26.70 22.99 -3.56
N THR A 920 -26.99 24.07 -4.28
CA THR A 920 -27.81 25.19 -3.83
C THR A 920 -29.29 24.80 -3.79
N LEU A 921 -29.80 24.05 -4.77
CA LEU A 921 -31.15 23.49 -4.76
C LEU A 921 -31.34 22.43 -3.66
N LYS A 922 -30.34 21.56 -3.46
CA LYS A 922 -30.41 20.43 -2.51
C LYS A 922 -30.20 20.84 -1.05
N ARG A 923 -29.63 22.01 -0.77
CA ARG A 923 -29.56 22.60 0.57
C ARG A 923 -30.94 23.12 0.99
N TYR A 924 -31.66 22.40 1.86
CA TYR A 924 -32.83 22.99 2.54
C TYR A 924 -32.89 22.67 4.03
N LYS A 925 -32.78 23.72 4.86
CA LYS A 925 -33.39 23.91 6.18
C LYS A 925 -33.12 25.35 6.67
N GLY A 926 -34.02 26.28 6.34
CA GLY A 926 -34.22 27.52 7.11
C GLY A 926 -33.34 28.74 6.78
N ASP A 927 -33.17 29.11 5.52
CA ASP A 927 -32.63 30.44 5.16
C ASP A 927 -33.75 31.32 4.56
N PRO A 928 -34.21 32.37 5.27
CA PRO A 928 -35.23 33.30 4.79
C PRO A 928 -34.72 34.31 3.75
N GLU A 929 -33.40 34.43 3.55
CA GLU A 929 -32.79 35.45 2.69
C GLU A 929 -32.00 34.81 1.52
N GLY A 930 -32.76 34.14 0.65
CA GLY A 930 -32.53 34.13 -0.80
C GLY A 930 -31.21 33.59 -1.33
N ASN A 931 -31.21 32.34 -1.80
CA ASN A 931 -30.22 31.85 -2.76
C ASN A 931 -30.77 30.74 -3.70
N GLY A 932 -32.05 30.73 -4.11
CA GLY A 932 -32.52 29.79 -5.15
C GLY A 932 -31.68 29.84 -6.43
N VAL A 933 -31.80 28.88 -7.34
CA VAL A 933 -31.09 28.95 -8.63
C VAL A 933 -31.87 29.81 -9.62
N GLN A 934 -31.18 30.52 -10.51
CA GLN A 934 -31.83 31.34 -11.52
C GLN A 934 -32.67 30.46 -12.45
N ALA A 935 -33.96 30.80 -12.60
CA ALA A 935 -34.92 30.03 -13.39
C ALA A 935 -34.53 30.06 -14.88
N ARG A 936 -34.29 31.25 -15.42
CA ARG A 936 -33.94 31.50 -16.83
C ARG A 936 -32.63 32.30 -16.94
N LEU A 937 -31.71 31.84 -17.79
CA LEU A 937 -30.48 32.58 -18.13
C LEU A 937 -30.80 33.82 -18.98
N THR A 938 -30.03 34.90 -18.82
CA THR A 938 -30.11 36.09 -19.69
C THR A 938 -29.65 35.76 -21.11
N ASP A 939 -30.11 36.51 -22.11
CA ASP A 939 -29.73 36.27 -23.51
C ASP A 939 -28.22 36.44 -23.73
N LEU A 940 -27.60 37.37 -22.99
CA LEU A 940 -26.15 37.54 -22.96
C LEU A 940 -25.43 36.33 -22.35
N GLU A 941 -25.94 35.76 -21.26
CA GLU A 941 -25.37 34.53 -20.67
C GLU A 941 -25.48 33.36 -21.65
N LYS A 942 -26.64 33.18 -22.30
CA LYS A 942 -26.85 32.17 -23.35
C LYS A 942 -25.85 32.35 -24.51
N HIS A 943 -25.62 33.58 -24.95
CA HIS A 943 -24.64 33.91 -26.00
C HIS A 943 -23.19 33.60 -25.61
N LEU A 944 -22.85 33.62 -24.31
CA LEU A 944 -21.50 33.37 -23.80
C LEU A 944 -21.20 31.89 -23.49
N VAL A 945 -22.23 31.02 -23.50
CA VAL A 945 -22.11 29.60 -23.18
C VAL A 945 -20.99 28.85 -23.94
N PRO A 946 -20.75 29.07 -25.26
CA PRO A 946 -19.65 28.41 -25.98
C PRO A 946 -18.26 28.73 -25.42
N PHE A 947 -18.12 29.84 -24.68
CA PHE A 947 -16.90 30.27 -24.02
C PHE A 947 -16.87 29.92 -22.52
N ASN A 948 -17.98 29.38 -21.98
CA ASN A 948 -18.16 29.05 -20.57
C ASN A 948 -18.67 27.61 -20.38
N LEU A 949 -17.79 26.62 -20.57
CA LEU A 949 -18.13 25.21 -20.41
C LEU A 949 -18.02 24.68 -18.97
N ALA A 950 -17.91 25.52 -17.93
CA ALA A 950 -17.94 25.04 -16.55
C ALA A 950 -18.30 26.14 -15.53
N GLY A 951 -19.55 26.11 -15.04
CA GLY A 951 -19.92 26.67 -13.74
C GLY A 951 -20.09 28.18 -13.69
N LYS A 952 -20.84 28.67 -12.69
CA LYS A 952 -20.91 30.09 -12.31
C LYS A 952 -19.62 30.57 -11.62
N SER A 953 -18.45 30.07 -12.04
CA SER A 953 -17.20 30.58 -11.53
C SER A 953 -17.04 32.03 -12.01
N PRO A 954 -16.77 32.99 -11.11
CA PRO A 954 -16.47 34.36 -11.51
C PRO A 954 -15.15 34.44 -12.29
N THR A 955 -14.46 33.32 -12.51
CA THR A 955 -13.19 33.23 -13.24
C THR A 955 -13.11 31.98 -14.13
N ILE A 956 -12.52 32.10 -15.32
CA ILE A 956 -12.22 30.94 -16.20
C ILE A 956 -10.80 30.44 -15.91
N GLY A 957 -10.66 29.16 -15.54
CA GLY A 957 -9.37 28.51 -15.36
C GLY A 957 -8.65 28.16 -16.68
N PHE A 958 -7.34 27.91 -16.62
CA PHE A 958 -6.52 27.61 -17.82
C PHE A 958 -7.06 26.42 -18.63
N SER A 959 -7.37 25.32 -17.94
CA SER A 959 -7.80 24.07 -18.57
C SER A 959 -9.21 24.15 -19.17
N GLN A 960 -10.05 25.01 -18.60
CA GLN A 960 -11.41 25.29 -19.09
C GLN A 960 -11.35 26.17 -20.33
N ASN A 961 -10.57 27.26 -20.28
CA ASN A 961 -10.32 28.13 -21.43
C ASN A 961 -9.69 27.35 -22.59
N LEU A 962 -8.68 26.52 -22.30
CA LEU A 962 -8.04 25.67 -23.31
C LEU A 962 -8.99 24.64 -23.90
N ARG A 963 -9.85 24.00 -23.09
CA ARG A 963 -10.87 23.06 -23.59
C ARG A 963 -11.86 23.75 -24.52
N GLY A 964 -12.38 24.92 -24.16
CA GLY A 964 -13.26 25.71 -25.03
C GLY A 964 -12.61 26.04 -26.38
N TRP A 965 -11.35 26.49 -26.38
CA TRP A 965 -10.62 26.72 -27.63
C TRP A 965 -10.31 25.43 -28.39
N ARG A 966 -10.07 24.29 -27.72
CA ARG A 966 -9.88 22.99 -28.39
C ARG A 966 -11.15 22.46 -29.05
N THR A 967 -12.33 22.81 -28.55
CA THR A 967 -13.60 22.50 -29.20
C THR A 967 -13.75 23.26 -30.53
N LEU A 968 -13.20 24.47 -30.61
CA LEU A 968 -13.32 25.36 -31.79
C LEU A 968 -12.10 25.29 -32.74
N GLU A 969 -10.94 24.81 -32.27
CA GLU A 969 -9.68 24.73 -33.00
C GLU A 969 -9.16 23.28 -33.08
N LYS A 970 -9.05 22.74 -34.30
CA LYS A 970 -8.42 21.41 -34.54
C LYS A 970 -6.92 21.38 -34.19
N SER A 971 -6.25 22.54 -34.16
CA SER A 971 -4.83 22.65 -33.78
C SER A 971 -4.66 22.98 -32.30
N GLY A 972 -4.12 22.02 -31.54
CA GLY A 972 -3.82 22.20 -30.12
C GLY A 972 -2.84 23.36 -29.84
N ALA A 973 -1.91 23.64 -30.76
CA ALA A 973 -0.99 24.76 -30.64
C ALA A 973 -1.71 26.11 -30.78
N ARG A 974 -2.67 26.22 -31.70
CA ARG A 974 -3.43 27.46 -31.93
C ARG A 974 -4.43 27.71 -30.80
N ALA A 975 -5.07 26.66 -30.29
CA ALA A 975 -5.90 26.72 -29.08
C ALA A 975 -5.11 27.23 -27.87
N LEU A 976 -3.87 26.77 -27.71
CA LEU A 976 -2.97 27.23 -26.66
C LEU A 976 -2.59 28.71 -26.82
N PHE A 977 -2.27 29.17 -28.03
CA PHE A 977 -1.99 30.59 -28.28
C PHE A 977 -3.19 31.50 -27.98
N LEU A 978 -4.40 31.08 -28.34
CA LEU A 978 -5.64 31.83 -28.06
C LEU A 978 -5.99 31.82 -26.57
N THR A 979 -5.71 30.71 -25.88
CA THR A 979 -5.81 30.60 -24.42
C THR A 979 -4.85 31.58 -23.75
N LEU A 980 -3.59 31.60 -24.16
CA LEU A 980 -2.59 32.54 -23.63
C LEU A 980 -2.96 34.00 -23.97
N GLY A 981 -3.40 34.27 -25.19
CA GLY A 981 -3.83 35.60 -25.63
C GLY A 981 -5.01 36.15 -24.83
N SER A 982 -6.00 35.32 -24.51
CA SER A 982 -7.13 35.70 -23.65
C SER A 982 -6.69 35.94 -22.20
N ILE A 983 -5.72 35.18 -21.67
CA ILE A 983 -5.14 35.43 -20.34
C ILE A 983 -4.45 36.80 -20.28
N PHE A 984 -3.64 37.15 -21.28
CA PHE A 984 -3.00 38.46 -21.36
C PHE A 984 -4.02 39.60 -21.52
N THR A 985 -5.12 39.35 -22.23
CA THR A 985 -6.11 40.38 -22.57
C THR A 985 -7.12 40.63 -21.44
N PHE A 986 -7.46 39.61 -20.63
CA PHE A 986 -8.56 39.70 -19.66
C PHE A 986 -8.13 39.43 -18.21
N GLY A 987 -7.13 38.59 -17.97
CA GLY A 987 -6.72 38.19 -16.60
C GLY A 987 -5.51 38.96 -16.07
N GLY A 988 -4.56 39.32 -16.93
CA GLY A 988 -3.25 39.88 -16.53
C GLY A 988 -2.33 38.82 -15.91
N LEU A 989 -1.03 38.88 -16.22
CA LEU A 989 -0.06 37.82 -15.89
C LEU A 989 0.02 37.49 -14.37
N ARG A 990 -0.22 38.49 -13.51
CA ARG A 990 -0.17 38.36 -12.05
C ARG A 990 -1.31 37.52 -11.46
N ASN A 991 -2.52 37.56 -12.03
CA ASN A 991 -3.66 36.77 -11.56
C ASN A 991 -3.52 35.29 -11.95
N PHE A 992 -2.79 35.01 -13.04
CA PHE A 992 -2.53 33.65 -13.49
C PHE A 992 -1.48 32.94 -12.64
N VAL A 993 -0.38 33.62 -12.30
CA VAL A 993 0.69 33.08 -11.43
C VAL A 993 0.18 32.83 -9.99
N THR A 994 -0.92 33.48 -9.60
CA THR A 994 -1.55 33.34 -8.27
C THR A 994 -2.78 32.42 -8.28
N GLY A 995 -3.07 31.72 -9.38
CA GLY A 995 -4.13 30.70 -9.45
C GLY A 995 -5.56 31.22 -9.54
N ARG A 996 -5.77 32.53 -9.77
CA ARG A 996 -7.10 33.18 -9.72
C ARG A 996 -7.88 33.21 -11.05
N GLY A 997 -7.38 32.59 -12.13
CA GLY A 997 -8.10 32.50 -13.42
C GLY A 997 -8.33 33.83 -14.15
N ILE A 998 -9.15 33.81 -15.22
CA ILE A 998 -9.60 35.01 -15.97
C ILE A 998 -10.94 35.48 -15.41
N PRO A 999 -11.05 36.68 -14.82
CA PRO A 999 -12.32 37.12 -14.24
C PRO A 999 -13.41 37.36 -15.31
N MET A 1000 -14.57 36.73 -15.16
CA MET A 1000 -15.74 36.86 -16.04
C MET A 1000 -16.33 38.27 -15.99
N ASP A 1001 -16.31 38.89 -14.81
CA ASP A 1001 -16.64 40.29 -14.64
C ASP A 1001 -15.64 41.21 -15.36
N ALA A 1002 -14.35 40.86 -15.45
CA ALA A 1002 -13.40 41.60 -16.29
C ALA A 1002 -13.67 41.39 -17.78
N MET A 1003 -14.16 40.23 -18.21
CA MET A 1003 -14.62 40.00 -19.58
C MET A 1003 -15.91 40.79 -19.90
N ALA A 1004 -16.87 40.84 -18.98
CA ALA A 1004 -18.11 41.60 -19.08
C ALA A 1004 -17.92 43.13 -18.90
N ARG A 1005 -16.93 43.57 -18.11
CA ARG A 1005 -16.56 45.00 -17.96
C ARG A 1005 -15.70 45.50 -19.12
N ARG A 1006 -14.88 44.64 -19.73
CA ARG A 1006 -14.04 44.99 -20.89
C ARG A 1006 -14.73 44.77 -22.24
N ARG A 1007 -15.83 44.03 -22.31
CA ARG A 1007 -16.82 44.11 -23.38
C ARG A 1007 -17.99 44.93 -22.87
N PRO A 1008 -18.04 46.25 -23.12
CA PRO A 1008 -19.13 47.05 -22.58
C PRO A 1008 -20.43 46.49 -23.13
N ALA A 1009 -21.43 46.28 -22.28
CA ALA A 1009 -22.83 46.03 -22.64
C ALA A 1009 -23.46 47.17 -23.48
N GLN A 1010 -22.65 48.00 -24.14
CA GLN A 1010 -23.00 49.24 -24.84
C GLN A 1010 -22.33 49.37 -26.22
N ARG A 1011 -21.46 48.43 -26.68
CA ARG A 1011 -20.70 48.62 -27.94
C ARG A 1011 -21.41 48.13 -29.20
N THR A 1012 -22.00 46.94 -29.22
CA THR A 1012 -23.01 46.60 -30.26
C THR A 1012 -24.37 47.21 -29.91
N GLY A 1013 -24.61 47.35 -28.60
CA GLY A 1013 -25.86 47.85 -28.02
C GLY A 1013 -27.07 46.97 -28.27
N ILE A 1014 -26.84 45.71 -28.66
CA ILE A 1014 -27.89 44.71 -28.87
C ILE A 1014 -28.38 44.14 -27.54
N PHE A 1015 -27.63 44.26 -26.46
CA PHE A 1015 -28.07 43.83 -25.12
C PHE A 1015 -28.32 45.05 -24.23
N ASP A 1016 -29.38 44.98 -23.42
CA ASP A 1016 -29.73 46.01 -22.44
C ASP A 1016 -28.91 45.88 -21.13
N ALA A 1017 -29.21 46.74 -20.14
CA ALA A 1017 -28.52 46.75 -18.85
C ALA A 1017 -28.75 45.49 -18.00
N GLN A 1018 -29.76 44.69 -18.36
CA GLN A 1018 -30.13 43.43 -17.71
C GLN A 1018 -29.58 42.23 -18.49
N GLY A 1019 -28.90 42.44 -19.62
CA GLY A 1019 -28.34 41.38 -20.46
C GLY A 1019 -29.35 40.71 -21.39
N MET A 1020 -30.52 41.30 -21.57
CA MET A 1020 -31.55 40.84 -22.52
C MET A 1020 -31.35 41.52 -23.87
N ILE A 1021 -31.84 40.92 -24.95
CA ILE A 1021 -31.76 41.54 -26.29
C ILE A 1021 -32.65 42.81 -26.33
N ASP A 1022 -32.05 43.95 -26.69
CA ASP A 1022 -32.72 45.19 -27.09
C ASP A 1022 -33.31 44.99 -28.49
N GLU A 1023 -34.57 44.54 -28.54
CA GLU A 1023 -35.29 44.22 -29.78
C GLU A 1023 -35.35 45.38 -30.79
N PRO A 1024 -35.66 46.63 -30.39
CA PRO A 1024 -35.57 47.79 -31.30
C PRO A 1024 -34.20 47.93 -31.95
N ARG A 1025 -33.13 47.74 -31.17
CA ARG A 1025 -31.76 47.89 -31.66
C ARG A 1025 -31.34 46.73 -32.55
N LEU A 1026 -31.70 45.50 -32.19
CA LEU A 1026 -31.49 44.34 -33.06
C LEU A 1026 -32.22 44.53 -34.41
N ALA A 1027 -33.46 45.03 -34.39
CA ALA A 1027 -34.21 45.31 -35.61
C ALA A 1027 -33.54 46.37 -36.50
N GLU A 1028 -32.92 47.40 -35.92
CA GLU A 1028 -32.15 48.40 -36.68
C GLU A 1028 -30.95 47.76 -37.39
N TYR A 1029 -30.19 46.91 -36.69
CA TYR A 1029 -29.08 46.18 -37.28
C TYR A 1029 -29.55 45.24 -38.39
N LEU A 1030 -30.64 44.50 -38.16
CA LEU A 1030 -31.19 43.58 -39.16
C LEU A 1030 -31.75 44.31 -40.38
N ALA A 1031 -32.38 45.47 -40.23
CA ALA A 1031 -32.85 46.27 -41.36
C ALA A 1031 -31.69 46.71 -42.25
N GLN A 1032 -30.58 47.13 -41.64
CA GLN A 1032 -29.38 47.53 -42.38
C GLN A 1032 -28.68 46.33 -43.04
N LEU A 1033 -28.55 45.21 -42.33
CA LEU A 1033 -28.01 43.99 -42.90
C LEU A 1033 -28.88 43.48 -44.05
N ARG A 1034 -30.21 43.55 -43.96
CA ARG A 1034 -31.12 43.19 -45.05
C ARG A 1034 -30.97 44.12 -46.27
N ALA A 1035 -30.75 45.41 -46.05
CA ALA A 1035 -30.44 46.34 -47.15
C ALA A 1035 -29.11 45.98 -47.84
N MET A 1036 -28.05 45.74 -47.07
CA MET A 1036 -26.75 45.31 -47.59
C MET A 1036 -26.82 43.95 -48.31
N ALA A 1037 -27.60 43.01 -47.77
CA ALA A 1037 -27.83 41.70 -48.36
C ALA A 1037 -28.63 41.79 -49.68
N GLY A 1038 -29.59 42.72 -49.78
CA GLY A 1038 -30.35 42.97 -51.01
C GLY A 1038 -29.53 43.54 -52.17
N GLU A 1039 -28.37 44.13 -51.87
CA GLU A 1039 -27.38 44.61 -52.85
C GLU A 1039 -26.37 43.51 -53.25
N SER A 1040 -26.34 42.37 -52.54
CA SER A 1040 -25.46 41.22 -52.80
C SER A 1040 -26.17 40.14 -53.62
N GLU A 1041 -25.54 39.64 -54.69
CA GLU A 1041 -26.08 38.53 -55.52
C GLU A 1041 -26.34 37.24 -54.72
N THR A 1042 -25.69 37.08 -53.56
CA THR A 1042 -25.76 35.86 -52.74
C THR A 1042 -26.66 36.02 -51.50
N GLY A 1043 -27.14 37.22 -51.21
CA GLY A 1043 -27.81 37.54 -49.94
C GLY A 1043 -26.91 37.45 -48.70
N ALA A 1044 -25.61 37.19 -48.89
CA ALA A 1044 -24.61 37.15 -47.82
C ALA A 1044 -23.69 38.37 -47.88
N ILE A 1045 -23.26 38.82 -46.71
CA ILE A 1045 -22.44 40.01 -46.52
C ILE A 1045 -21.01 39.54 -46.16
N PRO A 1046 -20.00 39.81 -47.00
CA PRO A 1046 -18.61 39.45 -46.72
C PRO A 1046 -18.09 40.03 -45.39
N GLU A 1047 -17.13 39.35 -44.77
CA GLU A 1047 -16.50 39.79 -43.51
C GLU A 1047 -16.07 41.27 -43.54
N GLU A 1048 -15.44 41.71 -44.63
CA GLU A 1048 -14.96 43.10 -44.75
C GLU A 1048 -16.09 44.13 -44.69
N ASP A 1049 -17.15 43.93 -45.47
CA ASP A 1049 -18.32 44.82 -45.53
C ASP A 1049 -19.10 44.83 -44.21
N PHE A 1050 -19.23 43.66 -43.59
CA PHE A 1050 -19.88 43.53 -42.29
C PHE A 1050 -19.09 44.24 -41.18
N LEU A 1051 -17.76 44.09 -41.18
CA LEU A 1051 -16.89 44.79 -40.24
C LEU A 1051 -16.93 46.30 -40.49
N ALA A 1052 -16.95 46.76 -41.74
CA ALA A 1052 -17.09 48.17 -42.08
C ALA A 1052 -18.43 48.76 -41.57
N MET A 1053 -19.53 48.00 -41.68
CA MET A 1053 -20.83 48.39 -41.11
C MET A 1053 -20.75 48.55 -39.58
N LEU A 1054 -20.14 47.59 -38.89
CA LEU A 1054 -19.95 47.67 -37.43
C LEU A 1054 -19.07 48.86 -37.03
N GLU A 1055 -18.02 49.15 -37.81
CA GLU A 1055 -17.14 50.29 -37.59
C GLU A 1055 -17.88 51.63 -37.75
N ALA A 1056 -18.73 51.76 -38.78
CA ALA A 1056 -19.57 52.94 -38.99
C ALA A 1056 -20.59 53.19 -37.85
N LYS A 1057 -21.05 52.12 -37.19
CA LYS A 1057 -21.91 52.21 -36.00
C LYS A 1057 -21.14 52.42 -34.68
N GLY A 1058 -19.81 52.54 -34.72
CA GLY A 1058 -18.97 52.62 -33.52
C GLY A 1058 -18.93 51.31 -32.71
N ALA A 1059 -19.34 50.20 -33.33
CA ALA A 1059 -19.48 48.88 -32.72
C ALA A 1059 -18.27 47.97 -32.96
N LEU A 1060 -17.21 48.47 -33.60
CA LEU A 1060 -16.00 47.71 -33.93
C LEU A 1060 -14.71 48.33 -33.37
N ASP A 1061 -14.10 47.62 -32.42
CA ASP A 1061 -12.80 47.90 -31.81
C ASP A 1061 -11.80 46.76 -32.08
N SER A 1062 -10.57 46.88 -31.56
CA SER A 1062 -9.53 45.86 -31.77
C SER A 1062 -9.86 44.48 -31.19
N LEU A 1063 -10.78 44.39 -30.23
CA LEU A 1063 -11.17 43.15 -29.58
C LEU A 1063 -12.35 42.48 -30.31
N THR A 1064 -13.41 43.24 -30.57
CA THR A 1064 -14.58 42.82 -31.35
C THR A 1064 -14.23 42.49 -32.79
N ARG A 1065 -13.27 43.19 -33.41
CA ARG A 1065 -12.70 42.82 -34.72
C ARG A 1065 -12.05 41.44 -34.71
N LYS A 1066 -11.29 41.09 -33.66
CA LYS A 1066 -10.70 39.75 -33.52
C LYS A 1066 -11.76 38.67 -33.30
N GLN A 1067 -12.84 38.99 -32.61
CA GLN A 1067 -13.93 38.06 -32.30
C GLN A 1067 -14.77 37.74 -33.54
N TRP A 1068 -15.19 38.76 -34.28
CA TRP A 1068 -15.88 38.58 -35.56
C TRP A 1068 -15.00 37.85 -36.56
N GLY A 1069 -13.71 38.19 -36.66
CA GLY A 1069 -12.81 37.42 -37.53
C GLY A 1069 -12.63 35.96 -37.09
N SER A 1070 -12.72 35.65 -35.79
CA SER A 1070 -12.73 34.25 -35.33
C SER A 1070 -14.04 33.54 -35.68
N TYR A 1071 -15.16 34.25 -35.65
CA TYR A 1071 -16.46 33.74 -36.07
C TYR A 1071 -16.52 33.50 -37.59
N PHE A 1072 -16.05 34.40 -38.44
CA PHE A 1072 -15.99 34.16 -39.89
C PHE A 1072 -15.07 32.99 -40.25
N ARG A 1073 -13.94 32.83 -39.56
CA ARG A 1073 -13.11 31.61 -39.67
C ARG A 1073 -13.83 30.33 -39.20
N LEU A 1074 -14.75 30.44 -38.24
CA LEU A 1074 -15.59 29.32 -37.82
C LEU A 1074 -16.58 28.95 -38.91
N LEU A 1075 -17.22 29.93 -39.55
CA LEU A 1075 -18.09 29.72 -40.72
C LEU A 1075 -17.32 29.01 -41.85
N GLU A 1076 -16.11 29.49 -42.16
CA GLU A 1076 -15.20 28.86 -43.12
C GLU A 1076 -14.94 27.38 -42.80
N ARG A 1077 -14.63 27.07 -41.55
CA ARG A 1077 -14.37 25.70 -41.09
C ARG A 1077 -15.59 24.80 -41.07
N ALA A 1078 -16.78 25.38 -40.92
CA ALA A 1078 -18.07 24.68 -41.04
C ALA A 1078 -18.51 24.53 -42.50
N GLY A 1079 -17.62 24.81 -43.47
CA GLY A 1079 -17.89 24.68 -44.90
C GLY A 1079 -18.77 25.79 -45.47
N ARG A 1080 -18.84 26.93 -44.81
CA ARG A 1080 -19.58 28.13 -45.25
C ARG A 1080 -18.61 29.20 -45.75
N ALA A 1081 -19.06 30.11 -46.61
CA ALA A 1081 -18.24 31.26 -46.99
C ALA A 1081 -17.97 32.16 -45.76
N GLN A 1082 -16.87 32.94 -45.77
CA GLN A 1082 -16.61 34.00 -44.77
C GLN A 1082 -17.53 35.21 -45.00
N ALA A 1083 -18.83 34.95 -45.00
CA ALA A 1083 -19.90 35.90 -45.19
C ALA A 1083 -21.05 35.54 -44.23
N ILE A 1084 -21.77 36.55 -43.77
CA ILE A 1084 -22.86 36.43 -42.80
C ILE A 1084 -24.15 36.88 -43.46
N THR A 1085 -25.25 36.15 -43.25
CA THR A 1085 -26.58 36.63 -43.66
C THR A 1085 -27.26 37.39 -42.49
N PRO A 1086 -28.29 38.21 -42.76
CA PRO A 1086 -29.10 38.78 -41.69
C PRO A 1086 -29.66 37.71 -40.73
N GLU A 1087 -30.01 36.54 -41.25
CA GLU A 1087 -30.52 35.40 -40.49
C GLU A 1087 -29.44 34.76 -39.63
N ASP A 1088 -28.18 34.68 -40.10
CA ASP A 1088 -27.06 34.26 -39.26
C ASP A 1088 -26.80 35.25 -38.13
N PHE A 1089 -26.85 36.55 -38.43
CA PHE A 1089 -26.66 37.59 -37.43
C PHE A 1089 -27.75 37.52 -36.37
N GLU A 1090 -29.02 37.43 -36.78
CA GLU A 1090 -30.15 37.23 -35.88
C GLU A 1090 -29.99 35.94 -35.06
N GLY A 1091 -29.67 34.83 -35.72
CA GLY A 1091 -29.54 33.53 -35.08
C GLY A 1091 -28.35 33.45 -34.10
N LEU A 1092 -27.30 34.23 -34.30
CA LEU A 1092 -26.18 34.32 -33.37
C LEU A 1092 -26.57 34.98 -32.04
N TYR A 1093 -27.36 36.06 -32.10
CA TYR A 1093 -27.82 36.78 -30.90
C TYR A 1093 -28.99 36.08 -30.24
N ARG A 1094 -29.89 35.47 -31.01
CA ARG A 1094 -30.99 34.63 -30.50
C ARG A 1094 -30.56 33.22 -30.09
N ASN A 1095 -29.26 32.91 -30.21
CA ASN A 1095 -28.66 31.63 -29.84
C ASN A 1095 -29.25 30.40 -30.59
N THR A 1096 -29.73 30.58 -31.81
CA THR A 1096 -30.24 29.51 -32.68
C THR A 1096 -29.22 29.05 -33.72
N LEU A 1097 -28.22 29.87 -34.04
CA LEU A 1097 -27.27 29.57 -35.12
C LEU A 1097 -26.19 28.56 -34.74
N ILE A 1098 -25.59 28.73 -33.56
CA ILE A 1098 -24.49 27.88 -33.07
C ILE A 1098 -24.94 26.40 -32.96
N PRO A 1099 -26.12 26.08 -32.40
CA PRO A 1099 -26.72 24.75 -32.46
C PRO A 1099 -26.75 24.13 -33.87
N ALA A 1100 -27.29 24.85 -34.85
CA ALA A 1100 -27.43 24.38 -36.23
C ALA A 1100 -26.07 24.13 -36.91
N MET A 1101 -25.04 24.90 -36.54
CA MET A 1101 -23.67 24.70 -37.04
C MET A 1101 -23.02 23.43 -36.46
N PHE A 1102 -23.22 23.13 -35.17
CA PHE A 1102 -22.67 21.93 -34.53
C PHE A 1102 -23.37 20.66 -34.98
N GLU A 1103 -24.70 20.68 -35.14
CA GLU A 1103 -25.46 19.52 -35.64
C GLU A 1103 -25.02 19.12 -37.05
N LYS A 1104 -24.58 20.09 -37.88
CA LYS A 1104 -24.01 19.84 -39.20
C LYS A 1104 -22.58 19.29 -39.12
N LEU A 1105 -21.76 19.79 -38.20
CA LEU A 1105 -20.38 19.34 -37.94
C LEU A 1105 -20.29 17.92 -37.33
N GLU A 1106 -21.31 17.47 -36.59
CA GLU A 1106 -21.38 16.08 -36.09
C GLU A 1106 -21.84 15.11 -37.17
N ARG A 1107 -22.56 15.60 -38.21
CA ARG A 1107 -23.01 14.80 -39.36
C ARG A 1107 -21.97 14.71 -40.49
N THR A 1108 -20.93 15.55 -40.49
CA THR A 1108 -19.86 15.61 -41.51
C THR A 1108 -18.51 15.26 -40.90
#